data_AF-A0A7C6QFP6-F1
#
_entry.id   AF-A0A7C6QFP6-F1
#
_cell.length_a   1.000
_cell.length_b   1.000
_cell.length_c   1.000
_cell.angle_alpha   90.00
_cell.angle_beta   90.00
_cell.angle_gamma   90.00
#
_symmetry.space_group_name_H-M   'P 1'
#
loop_
_entity.id
_entity.type
_entity.pdbx_description
1 polymer ?
#
loop_
_entity_poly.entity_id
_entity_poly.type
_entity_poly.pdbx_seq_one_letter_code
_entity_poly.pdbx_strand_id
1 'polypeptide(L)'
;MKVCHDSHSSFYRSPFGAVPCQSTVRLRLTVEGPEPLKECRLRLWEERAGKEVLLPMQATAVERTGNTVRQVFEAGYRAPAEPGLVWYHFHLHLADGLLYYGNNRDGLGGEGALYPHEPPGYQITVFRPHQVPTWLKRGVMYQIFVDRFYRDEEYFLEAGRKRLAQQQGLWQADWYDTPFYIKDAAGRVTRWNFFGGNLPGIKAKLDYLQELGVTILYLNPIFTSSSNHKYDTGDYLSIDPLYGDEAIFEELVREAAQRGIKIILDGVFSHTGADSIYFNKYGRYPGVGAFQSPESPYYRWYLFRQYPQVYECWWGIDALPNVNEMEPSYREFIYAGENSVVRHWMKKGVKGWRLDVADELPDAFIKELGQAVRSLDPEAVLIGEVWEDASHKISYGKRREYLWGEELDAVTNYPLRAIWLDFLLGRADAARCHRRVMSLYENYSREHFYAAMNLIGSHDRARVLTLLGEAPAEGELTEAEREQYRLPPAQRRLAVSRLKLLSLMQLTFPGVPCIYYGDEAGLEGYSDPYNRGTYPWGREDRELLDWYKRVVKLRHEYEVLTEGEFQSFYQGEDVYGFKRRGPKEEIIVLVNRHVSQRRRVMLAPPGGDGETGGALELLEGTVIDAVQGPVELDLPPLGAKVIYYRKKKAYGKRGPALPRRAGVLLPVTALPSAWGIGDLGENAYRFIDFLQAAGQGIWQVLPLNPLGEGNSPYYSPGAFAGNPLLISPEQLVAWGLLLPEEVRQALAGIAGGLKAGRVNYALARTVKDKLFRQAFARWREGGTRGAGGSLAPLGSHYEKFLQTQAYWLEDYCLYTALKGEFGGAPWYEWEEDLARRRPESLARYRRELREEIAYQAFLQFLFRYQWDRLKSYARQKGILLFGDLPMYVAPDSCDTWAHRELFALDAQGKPAQVAGVPPDYFSATGQLWGNPLYNWERLGQEGFAWWVRRVRHALQFFDYLRLDHFRGFEAYWELPVGAGSAAAGRWRKGPGKRFFEVLEEALDGLPLVAEDLGFITPEVANLKHIFQLPGMKVYQFSQAEMLAGGERQVVYYTGTHDNDTLWSWGVENNFPGIGETCQVEAMTPQEYCASIIGQLYLTPAAWVIVPMQDILGLGREGRMNVPGTLTGNWEWQLDWGLVTGAVTQWLGQLAAASGRLEGPAMGTSGPDLRR
;
A
#
# COMPACT_ATOMS: atom_id res chain seq x y z
N MET A 1 5.80 -11.63 52.55
CA MET A 1 4.56 -11.67 51.74
C MET A 1 4.84 -10.97 50.43
N LYS A 2 4.49 -11.59 49.30
CA LYS A 2 4.58 -11.02 47.95
C LYS A 2 3.15 -10.77 47.46
N VAL A 3 2.87 -9.59 46.94
CA VAL A 3 1.55 -9.20 46.44
C VAL A 3 1.71 -8.67 45.03
N CYS A 4 0.83 -9.04 44.12
CA CYS A 4 0.91 -8.66 42.72
C CYS A 4 -0.48 -8.34 42.16
N HIS A 5 -0.62 -7.14 41.63
CA HIS A 5 -1.63 -6.76 40.66
C HIS A 5 -0.91 -5.96 39.57
N ASP A 6 -1.08 -6.38 38.32
CA ASP A 6 -0.54 -5.71 37.15
C ASP A 6 -1.70 -5.26 36.26
N SER A 7 -2.01 -3.96 36.27
CA SER A 7 -3.16 -3.43 35.53
C SER A 7 -3.01 -3.55 34.01
N HIS A 8 -1.78 -3.77 33.51
CA HIS A 8 -1.50 -4.04 32.09
C HIS A 8 -1.70 -5.51 31.69
N SER A 9 -2.00 -6.38 32.65
CA SER A 9 -2.27 -7.80 32.41
C SER A 9 -3.77 -8.10 32.41
N SER A 10 -4.25 -8.73 31.34
CA SER A 10 -5.65 -9.17 31.22
C SER A 10 -6.08 -10.19 32.27
N PHE A 11 -5.12 -10.85 32.93
CA PHE A 11 -5.39 -11.72 34.08
C PHE A 11 -5.89 -10.90 35.29
N TYR A 12 -5.27 -9.75 35.55
CA TYR A 12 -5.52 -8.92 36.73
C TYR A 12 -6.59 -7.84 36.49
N ARG A 13 -6.76 -7.38 35.26
CA ARG A 13 -7.78 -6.39 34.87
C ARG A 13 -8.43 -6.81 33.55
N SER A 14 -9.74 -7.05 33.56
CA SER A 14 -10.47 -7.50 32.36
C SER A 14 -11.87 -6.86 32.27
N PRO A 15 -12.22 -6.18 31.17
CA PRO A 15 -11.36 -5.87 30.01
C PRO A 15 -10.18 -4.96 30.36
N PHE A 16 -9.11 -4.99 29.55
CA PHE A 16 -7.96 -4.09 29.69
C PHE A 16 -8.34 -2.66 29.27
N GLY A 17 -7.73 -1.66 29.92
CA GLY A 17 -7.84 -0.25 29.54
C GLY A 17 -9.15 0.43 29.94
N ALA A 18 -9.46 1.56 29.28
CA ALA A 18 -10.70 2.30 29.45
C ALA A 18 -11.93 1.44 29.09
N VAL A 19 -13.06 1.69 29.76
CA VAL A 19 -14.25 0.83 29.65
C VAL A 19 -15.53 1.62 29.36
N PRO A 20 -16.48 1.06 28.59
CA PRO A 20 -17.77 1.70 28.38
C PRO A 20 -18.55 1.88 29.68
N CYS A 21 -19.39 2.91 29.75
CA CYS A 21 -20.40 3.08 30.79
C CYS A 21 -21.19 1.78 31.00
N GLN A 22 -21.52 1.47 32.26
CA GLN A 22 -22.28 0.28 32.66
C GLN A 22 -21.65 -1.10 32.38
N SER A 23 -20.47 -1.16 31.79
CA SER A 23 -19.72 -2.41 31.59
C SER A 23 -19.17 -2.97 32.91
N THR A 24 -18.88 -4.27 32.96
CA THR A 24 -18.30 -4.91 34.14
C THR A 24 -16.79 -5.09 33.97
N VAL A 25 -16.03 -4.61 34.95
CA VAL A 25 -14.58 -4.79 35.06
C VAL A 25 -14.29 -5.79 36.17
N ARG A 26 -13.56 -6.85 35.82
CA ARG A 26 -13.02 -7.80 36.78
C ARG A 26 -11.62 -7.38 37.19
N LEU A 27 -11.41 -7.25 38.49
CA LEU A 27 -10.14 -6.91 39.10
C LEU A 27 -9.67 -8.04 40.01
N ARG A 28 -8.40 -8.44 39.88
CA ARG A 28 -7.78 -9.49 40.68
C ARG A 28 -6.54 -9.02 41.42
N LEU A 29 -6.19 -9.71 42.50
CA LEU A 29 -4.93 -9.53 43.22
C LEU A 29 -4.39 -10.90 43.62
N THR A 30 -3.10 -11.16 43.38
CA THR A 30 -2.42 -12.36 43.86
C THR A 30 -1.65 -12.04 45.13
N VAL A 31 -1.78 -12.86 46.17
CA VAL A 31 -1.05 -12.75 47.44
C VAL A 31 -0.35 -14.08 47.73
N GLU A 32 0.95 -14.04 48.00
CA GLU A 32 1.80 -15.18 48.33
C GLU A 32 2.48 -14.93 49.69
N GLY A 33 2.29 -15.81 50.66
CA GLY A 33 2.82 -15.64 52.00
C GLY A 33 2.80 -16.90 52.86
N PRO A 34 3.43 -16.87 54.06
CA PRO A 34 3.44 -18.01 54.97
C PRO A 34 2.06 -18.32 55.57
N GLU A 35 1.22 -17.30 55.70
CA GLU A 35 -0.14 -17.38 56.23
C GLU A 35 -1.14 -16.82 55.21
N PRO A 36 -2.39 -17.34 55.19
CA PRO A 36 -3.44 -16.81 54.34
C PRO A 36 -3.85 -15.40 54.80
N LEU A 37 -4.12 -14.52 53.84
CA LEU A 37 -4.72 -13.22 54.08
C LEU A 37 -6.13 -13.38 54.64
N LYS A 38 -6.45 -12.64 55.71
CA LYS A 38 -7.74 -12.71 56.40
C LYS A 38 -8.87 -12.15 55.54
N GLU A 39 -8.65 -10.98 54.94
CA GLU A 39 -9.63 -10.30 54.10
C GLU A 39 -8.92 -9.37 53.09
N CYS A 40 -9.44 -9.34 51.86
CA CYS A 40 -9.04 -8.38 50.85
C CYS A 40 -10.26 -7.56 50.42
N ARG A 41 -10.14 -6.23 50.42
CA ARG A 41 -11.18 -5.34 49.89
C ARG A 41 -10.63 -4.50 48.73
N LEU A 42 -11.47 -4.26 47.74
CA LEU A 42 -11.21 -3.36 46.63
C LEU A 42 -11.90 -2.03 46.95
N ARG A 43 -11.11 -0.95 47.07
CA ARG A 43 -11.62 0.41 47.23
C ARG A 43 -11.64 1.07 45.86
N LEU A 44 -12.79 1.60 45.46
CA LEU A 44 -12.96 2.44 44.28
C LEU A 44 -13.50 3.82 44.65
N TRP A 45 -13.04 4.84 43.94
CA TRP A 45 -13.50 6.23 44.05
C TRP A 45 -14.06 6.67 42.70
N GLU A 46 -15.39 6.81 42.61
CA GLU A 46 -16.09 7.37 41.46
C GLU A 46 -15.98 8.90 41.53
N GLU A 47 -14.99 9.49 40.84
CA GLU A 47 -14.60 10.90 41.00
C GLU A 47 -15.76 11.87 40.75
N ARG A 48 -16.50 11.66 39.65
CA ARG A 48 -17.62 12.53 39.25
C ARG A 48 -18.80 12.47 40.22
N ALA A 49 -19.05 11.30 40.82
CA ALA A 49 -20.12 11.11 41.78
C ALA A 49 -19.71 11.50 43.21
N GLY A 50 -18.42 11.76 43.45
CA GLY A 50 -17.88 11.98 44.80
C GLY A 50 -18.13 10.79 45.73
N LYS A 51 -18.13 9.57 45.18
CA LYS A 51 -18.63 8.37 45.84
C LYS A 51 -17.53 7.32 46.01
N GLU A 52 -17.34 6.87 47.24
CA GLU A 52 -16.53 5.70 47.55
C GLU A 52 -17.35 4.41 47.45
N VAL A 53 -16.76 3.37 46.85
CA VAL A 53 -17.29 2.01 46.80
C VAL A 53 -16.23 1.06 47.36
N LEU A 54 -16.59 0.34 48.42
CA LEU A 54 -15.71 -0.66 49.03
C LEU A 54 -16.31 -2.05 48.85
N LEU A 55 -15.66 -2.87 48.02
CA LEU A 55 -16.12 -4.21 47.66
C LEU A 55 -15.29 -5.29 48.37
N PRO A 56 -15.90 -6.30 49.02
CA PRO A 56 -15.17 -7.48 49.46
C PRO A 56 -14.70 -8.27 48.23
N MET A 57 -13.45 -8.73 48.23
CA MET A 57 -12.93 -9.60 47.18
C MET A 57 -13.01 -11.07 47.60
N GLN A 58 -13.45 -11.93 46.69
CA GLN A 58 -13.55 -13.36 46.93
C GLN A 58 -12.25 -14.07 46.57
N ALA A 59 -11.76 -14.97 47.41
CA ALA A 59 -10.64 -15.83 47.06
C ALA A 59 -11.10 -16.92 46.09
N THR A 60 -10.68 -16.85 44.83
CA THR A 60 -11.10 -17.75 43.75
C THR A 60 -10.15 -18.92 43.53
N ALA A 61 -8.90 -18.81 44.00
CA ALA A 61 -7.93 -19.89 44.01
C ALA A 61 -7.06 -19.82 45.27
N VAL A 62 -6.78 -20.97 45.87
CA VAL A 62 -5.86 -21.13 47.01
C VAL A 62 -4.98 -22.34 46.77
N GLU A 63 -3.68 -22.11 46.62
CA GLU A 63 -2.67 -23.13 46.38
C GLU A 63 -1.68 -23.15 47.54
N ARG A 64 -1.32 -24.33 48.03
CA ARG A 64 -0.31 -24.48 49.10
C ARG A 64 0.88 -25.28 48.60
N THR A 65 2.04 -24.65 48.59
CA THR A 65 3.30 -25.26 48.15
C THR A 65 4.31 -25.12 49.29
N GLY A 66 4.58 -26.23 50.00
CA GLY A 66 5.40 -26.21 51.21
C GLY A 66 4.82 -25.28 52.29
N ASN A 67 5.62 -24.33 52.75
CA ASN A 67 5.23 -23.34 53.77
C ASN A 67 4.61 -22.06 53.17
N THR A 68 4.35 -22.00 51.86
CA THR A 68 3.77 -20.83 51.20
C THR A 68 2.35 -21.10 50.73
N VAL A 69 1.43 -20.19 51.05
CA VAL A 69 0.06 -20.14 50.55
C VAL A 69 -0.03 -19.05 49.50
N ARG A 70 -0.56 -19.38 48.33
CA ARG A 70 -0.85 -18.47 47.21
C ARG A 70 -2.36 -18.33 47.08
N GLN A 71 -2.88 -17.10 47.16
CA GLN A 71 -4.29 -16.79 47.04
C GLN A 71 -4.52 -15.82 45.89
N VAL A 72 -5.54 -16.06 45.07
CA VAL A 72 -6.02 -15.12 44.05
C VAL A 72 -7.36 -14.57 44.52
N PHE A 73 -7.43 -13.25 44.73
CA PHE A 73 -8.64 -12.53 45.07
C PHE A 73 -9.25 -11.91 43.82
N GLU A 74 -10.58 -11.89 43.72
CA GLU A 74 -11.32 -11.34 42.58
C GLU A 74 -12.54 -10.52 43.05
N ALA A 75 -12.81 -9.41 42.35
CA ALA A 75 -14.08 -8.70 42.43
C ALA A 75 -14.52 -8.22 41.04
N GLY A 76 -15.83 -8.27 40.79
CA GLY A 76 -16.47 -7.63 39.64
C GLY A 76 -17.01 -6.26 40.03
N TYR A 77 -16.64 -5.23 39.30
CA TYR A 77 -17.12 -3.86 39.45
C TYR A 77 -17.93 -3.46 38.22
N ARG A 78 -19.15 -2.93 38.41
CA ARG A 78 -19.95 -2.37 37.31
C ARG A 78 -19.69 -0.88 37.20
N ALA A 79 -19.17 -0.44 36.07
CA ALA A 79 -18.85 0.97 35.81
C ALA A 79 -20.11 1.86 35.89
N PRO A 80 -19.97 3.14 36.26
CA PRO A 80 -21.09 4.07 36.36
C PRO A 80 -21.84 4.25 35.02
N ALA A 81 -23.06 4.78 35.10
CA ALA A 81 -23.87 5.09 33.92
C ALA A 81 -23.41 6.37 33.22
N GLU A 82 -22.78 7.27 33.96
CA GLU A 82 -22.19 8.50 33.44
C GLU A 82 -20.68 8.33 33.24
N PRO A 83 -20.09 8.93 32.19
CA PRO A 83 -18.66 8.88 31.98
C PRO A 83 -17.91 9.68 33.05
N GLY A 84 -16.68 9.28 33.31
CA GLY A 84 -15.84 9.84 34.38
C GLY A 84 -14.62 8.98 34.69
N LEU A 85 -13.86 9.39 35.70
CA LEU A 85 -12.73 8.63 36.22
C LEU A 85 -13.12 7.83 37.45
N VAL A 86 -12.66 6.58 37.50
CA VAL A 86 -12.73 5.73 38.69
C VAL A 86 -11.31 5.40 39.11
N TRP A 87 -10.98 5.70 40.37
CA TRP A 87 -9.66 5.39 40.95
C TRP A 87 -9.76 4.20 41.89
N TYR A 88 -8.85 3.23 41.82
CA TYR A 88 -8.91 2.05 42.70
C TYR A 88 -7.58 1.64 43.33
N HIS A 89 -7.67 0.99 44.49
CA HIS A 89 -6.57 0.31 45.16
C HIS A 89 -7.12 -0.81 46.08
N PHE A 90 -6.23 -1.62 46.66
CA PHE A 90 -6.57 -2.80 47.46
C PHE A 90 -6.23 -2.61 48.93
N HIS A 91 -7.10 -3.07 49.81
CA HIS A 91 -6.93 -3.13 51.27
C HIS A 91 -6.65 -4.57 51.68
N LEU A 92 -5.52 -4.81 52.33
CA LEU A 92 -5.04 -6.11 52.76
C LEU A 92 -5.11 -6.20 54.28
N HIS A 93 -6.13 -6.87 54.80
CA HIS A 93 -6.30 -7.08 56.22
C HIS A 93 -5.50 -8.31 56.66
N LEU A 94 -4.44 -8.06 57.42
CA LEU A 94 -3.60 -9.07 58.06
C LEU A 94 -4.13 -9.36 59.47
N ALA A 95 -3.55 -10.34 60.16
CA ALA A 95 -3.89 -10.62 61.56
C ALA A 95 -3.61 -9.41 62.47
N ASP A 96 -2.53 -8.66 62.18
CA ASP A 96 -1.96 -7.67 63.09
C ASP A 96 -2.00 -6.23 62.52
N GLY A 97 -2.67 -5.99 61.38
CA GLY A 97 -2.69 -4.68 60.74
C GLY A 97 -3.30 -4.62 59.34
N LEU A 98 -3.27 -3.43 58.74
CA LEU A 98 -3.77 -3.12 57.40
C LEU A 98 -2.61 -2.65 56.52
N LEU A 99 -2.47 -3.26 55.33
CA LEU A 99 -1.60 -2.76 54.27
C LEU A 99 -2.43 -2.39 53.04
N TYR A 100 -1.87 -1.53 52.21
CA TYR A 100 -2.48 -1.14 50.95
C TYR A 100 -1.64 -1.63 49.79
N TYR A 101 -2.29 -2.01 48.70
CA TYR A 101 -1.64 -2.24 47.42
C TYR A 101 -2.26 -1.33 46.37
N GLY A 102 -1.45 -0.51 45.71
CA GLY A 102 -1.93 0.46 44.73
C GLY A 102 -0.96 0.62 43.58
N ASN A 103 -1.21 1.63 42.76
CA ASN A 103 -0.40 1.96 41.60
C ASN A 103 1.04 2.26 42.04
N ASN A 104 2.00 2.06 41.14
CA ASN A 104 3.40 2.33 41.45
C ASN A 104 3.66 3.83 41.69
N ARG A 105 4.83 4.14 42.23
CA ARG A 105 5.24 5.51 42.56
C ARG A 105 5.30 6.45 41.36
N ASP A 106 5.48 5.91 40.15
CA ASP A 106 5.48 6.70 38.91
C ASP A 106 4.05 7.01 38.42
N GLY A 107 3.02 6.35 38.96
CA GLY A 107 1.62 6.53 38.58
C GLY A 107 1.27 5.97 37.19
N LEU A 108 2.11 5.11 36.62
CA LEU A 108 2.01 4.69 35.20
C LEU A 108 1.17 3.43 34.95
N GLY A 109 0.44 2.93 35.95
CA GLY A 109 -0.25 1.64 35.84
C GLY A 109 0.74 0.47 35.84
N GLY A 110 0.31 -0.70 35.39
CA GLY A 110 1.12 -1.92 35.40
C GLY A 110 1.24 -2.53 36.80
N GLU A 111 2.37 -3.19 37.08
CA GLU A 111 2.64 -3.77 38.41
C GLU A 111 2.71 -2.68 39.49
N GLY A 112 1.95 -2.91 40.57
CA GLY A 112 1.83 -2.00 41.70
C GLY A 112 2.86 -2.19 42.80
N ALA A 113 2.63 -1.53 43.92
CA ALA A 113 3.47 -1.62 45.11
C ALA A 113 2.65 -1.69 46.40
N LEU A 114 3.30 -2.18 47.47
CA LEU A 114 2.76 -2.19 48.83
C LEU A 114 3.05 -0.86 49.55
N TYR A 115 2.08 -0.38 50.30
CA TYR A 115 2.14 0.86 51.07
C TYR A 115 1.60 0.67 52.49
N PRO A 116 2.18 1.35 53.50
CA PRO A 116 1.64 1.37 54.87
C PRO A 116 0.52 2.41 55.05
N HIS A 117 0.26 3.24 54.04
CA HIS A 117 -0.77 4.28 53.99
C HIS A 117 -1.50 4.23 52.63
N GLU A 118 -2.53 5.07 52.46
CA GLU A 118 -3.30 5.14 51.21
C GLU A 118 -2.38 5.37 49.99
N PRO A 119 -2.39 4.48 48.99
CA PRO A 119 -1.45 4.52 47.88
C PRO A 119 -1.98 5.38 46.73
N PRO A 120 -1.13 5.71 45.73
CA PRO A 120 -1.62 6.18 44.45
C PRO A 120 -2.63 5.19 43.84
N GLY A 121 -3.76 5.69 43.36
CA GLY A 121 -4.80 4.86 42.73
C GLY A 121 -4.45 4.48 41.29
N TYR A 122 -4.99 3.35 40.85
CA TYR A 122 -5.06 3.00 39.42
C TYR A 122 -6.24 3.71 38.77
N GLN A 123 -6.08 4.14 37.52
CA GLN A 123 -7.12 4.83 36.76
C GLN A 123 -7.97 3.85 35.93
N ILE A 124 -9.29 4.04 35.96
CA ILE A 124 -10.22 3.51 34.96
C ILE A 124 -10.97 4.69 34.36
N THR A 125 -10.70 4.97 33.08
CA THR A 125 -11.50 5.91 32.29
C THR A 125 -12.80 5.21 31.87
N VAL A 126 -13.93 5.74 32.32
CA VAL A 126 -15.27 5.29 31.93
C VAL A 126 -15.80 6.24 30.87
N PHE A 127 -16.12 5.73 29.69
CA PHE A 127 -16.49 6.55 28.53
C PHE A 127 -17.83 6.11 27.91
N ARG A 128 -18.48 7.01 27.17
CA ARG A 128 -19.59 6.66 26.29
C ARG A 128 -19.03 6.19 24.94
N PRO A 129 -19.42 5.01 24.43
CA PRO A 129 -18.94 4.53 23.13
C PRO A 129 -19.21 5.55 22.02
N HIS A 130 -18.15 5.88 21.29
CA HIS A 130 -18.16 6.77 20.14
C HIS A 130 -17.22 6.21 19.09
N GLN A 131 -17.58 6.32 17.82
CA GLN A 131 -16.78 5.79 16.71
C GLN A 131 -16.14 6.95 15.96
N VAL A 132 -14.82 6.95 15.90
CA VAL A 132 -14.08 7.95 15.13
C VAL A 132 -14.01 7.51 13.66
N PRO A 133 -14.19 8.43 12.69
CA PRO A 133 -14.17 8.11 11.26
C PRO A 133 -12.91 7.35 10.82
N THR A 134 -13.12 6.31 10.01
CA THR A 134 -12.04 5.40 9.58
C THR A 134 -11.00 6.12 8.72
N TRP A 135 -11.40 7.13 7.95
CA TRP A 135 -10.49 7.91 7.13
C TRP A 135 -9.44 8.66 7.96
N LEU A 136 -9.79 9.08 9.19
CA LEU A 136 -8.85 9.72 10.11
C LEU A 136 -7.85 8.68 10.62
N LYS A 137 -8.34 7.58 11.21
CA LYS A 137 -7.50 6.51 11.81
C LYS A 137 -6.53 5.86 10.81
N ARG A 138 -6.96 5.67 9.56
CA ARG A 138 -6.12 5.12 8.48
C ARG A 138 -5.20 6.17 7.82
N GLY A 139 -5.49 7.45 8.02
CA GLY A 139 -4.84 8.53 7.28
C GLY A 139 -3.41 8.84 7.72
N VAL A 140 -2.76 9.65 6.88
CA VAL A 140 -1.50 10.35 7.19
C VAL A 140 -1.77 11.84 7.09
N MET A 141 -1.57 12.54 8.21
CA MET A 141 -1.80 13.97 8.34
C MET A 141 -0.52 14.74 8.02
N TYR A 142 -0.67 15.87 7.34
CA TYR A 142 0.41 16.79 7.01
C TYR A 142 0.02 18.20 7.44
N GLN A 143 0.76 18.76 8.39
CA GLN A 143 0.53 20.09 8.93
C GLN A 143 1.27 21.14 8.09
N ILE A 144 0.53 22.14 7.61
CA ILE A 144 1.06 23.24 6.79
C ILE A 144 0.91 24.57 7.53
N PHE A 145 2.04 25.27 7.69
CA PHE A 145 2.05 26.71 7.96
C PHE A 145 2.10 27.46 6.62
N VAL A 146 0.97 28.03 6.21
CA VAL A 146 0.73 28.46 4.82
C VAL A 146 1.79 29.43 4.29
N ASP A 147 2.11 30.49 5.04
CA ASP A 147 3.11 31.51 4.64
C ASP A 147 4.49 30.93 4.32
N ARG A 148 4.78 29.72 4.82
CA ARG A 148 6.12 29.11 4.80
C ARG A 148 6.22 27.87 3.91
N PHE A 149 5.12 27.43 3.32
CA PHE A 149 5.12 26.19 2.56
C PHE A 149 5.49 26.39 1.09
N TYR A 150 4.73 27.19 0.33
CA TYR A 150 5.10 27.49 -1.06
C TYR A 150 4.46 28.80 -1.52
N ARG A 151 5.28 29.67 -2.13
CA ARG A 151 4.86 30.95 -2.70
C ARG A 151 4.59 30.79 -4.19
N ASP A 152 3.32 30.89 -4.58
CA ASP A 152 2.96 31.16 -5.97
C ASP A 152 3.31 32.61 -6.31
N GLU A 153 4.30 32.80 -7.19
CA GLU A 153 4.85 34.12 -7.51
C GLU A 153 3.86 35.01 -8.29
N GLU A 154 3.02 34.43 -9.13
CA GLU A 154 2.04 35.17 -9.92
C GLU A 154 1.00 35.83 -9.00
N TYR A 155 0.35 35.02 -8.15
CA TYR A 155 -0.59 35.54 -7.16
C TYR A 155 0.07 36.52 -6.19
N PHE A 156 1.29 36.19 -5.73
CA PHE A 156 2.00 37.01 -4.77
C PHE A 156 2.33 38.42 -5.31
N LEU A 157 2.77 38.52 -6.57
CA LEU A 157 3.08 39.80 -7.20
C LEU A 157 1.84 40.64 -7.51
N GLU A 158 0.74 40.00 -7.92
CA GLU A 158 -0.48 40.69 -8.32
C GLU A 158 -1.32 41.19 -7.12
N ALA A 159 -1.54 40.31 -6.15
CA ALA A 159 -2.41 40.53 -5.01
C ALA A 159 -1.64 40.70 -3.69
N GLY A 160 -0.66 39.83 -3.43
CA GLY A 160 0.08 39.79 -2.16
C GLY A 160 0.83 41.08 -1.84
N ARG A 161 1.60 41.63 -2.79
CA ARG A 161 2.41 42.86 -2.58
C ARG A 161 1.58 44.10 -2.26
N LYS A 162 0.47 44.32 -2.97
CA LYS A 162 -0.41 45.49 -2.74
C LYS A 162 -1.06 45.43 -1.35
N ARG A 163 -1.43 44.23 -0.91
CA ARG A 163 -2.10 43.98 0.37
C ARG A 163 -1.12 44.00 1.54
N LEU A 164 0.11 43.53 1.34
CA LEU A 164 1.17 43.64 2.34
C LEU A 164 1.58 45.09 2.61
N ALA A 165 1.50 45.98 1.60
CA ALA A 165 1.73 47.42 1.80
C ALA A 165 0.65 48.09 2.67
N GLN A 166 -0.52 47.46 2.81
CA GLN A 166 -1.62 47.91 3.67
C GLN A 166 -1.51 47.34 5.10
N GLN A 167 -0.82 46.22 5.29
CA GLN A 167 -0.49 45.65 6.59
C GLN A 167 0.85 46.20 7.11
N GLN A 168 1.02 46.42 8.41
CA GLN A 168 2.30 46.85 9.00
C GLN A 168 3.30 45.68 9.12
N GLY A 169 3.57 44.98 8.00
CA GLY A 169 4.40 43.78 7.93
C GLY A 169 5.76 44.00 7.24
N LEU A 170 6.69 43.09 7.49
CA LEU A 170 7.97 42.97 6.78
C LEU A 170 7.88 41.86 5.74
N TRP A 171 8.33 42.16 4.54
CA TRP A 171 8.44 41.19 3.46
C TRP A 171 9.84 40.63 3.35
N GLN A 172 9.95 39.31 3.24
CA GLN A 172 11.20 38.65 2.91
C GLN A 172 11.33 38.42 1.41
N ALA A 173 12.40 38.99 0.85
CA ALA A 173 12.70 38.87 -0.57
C ALA A 173 13.20 37.46 -0.91
N ASP A 174 14.15 36.95 -0.12
CA ASP A 174 14.66 35.59 -0.27
C ASP A 174 13.75 34.60 0.47
N TRP A 175 13.32 33.56 -0.23
CA TRP A 175 12.54 32.47 0.36
C TRP A 175 13.32 31.74 1.45
N TYR A 176 14.66 31.70 1.38
CA TYR A 176 15.51 30.92 2.28
C TYR A 176 16.05 31.70 3.48
N ASP A 177 15.59 32.95 3.69
CA ASP A 177 15.96 33.73 4.86
C ASP A 177 15.44 33.10 6.15
N THR A 178 16.16 33.35 7.25
CA THR A 178 15.74 32.89 8.59
C THR A 178 14.61 33.80 9.11
N PRO A 179 13.55 33.24 9.71
CA PRO A 179 12.47 34.07 10.22
C PRO A 179 12.83 34.79 11.53
N PHE A 180 12.34 36.01 11.70
CA PHE A 180 12.54 36.84 12.89
C PHE A 180 11.34 37.76 13.14
N TYR A 181 11.22 38.28 14.37
CA TYR A 181 10.21 39.26 14.76
C TYR A 181 10.86 40.59 15.17
N ILE A 182 10.29 41.72 14.75
CA ILE A 182 10.68 43.01 15.33
C ILE A 182 9.84 43.26 16.57
N LYS A 183 10.49 43.35 17.72
CA LYS A 183 9.86 43.59 19.02
C LYS A 183 10.15 44.99 19.56
N ASP A 184 9.23 45.54 20.34
CA ASP A 184 9.47 46.76 21.12
C ASP A 184 10.18 46.48 22.45
N ALA A 185 10.43 47.54 23.23
CA ALA A 185 11.09 47.43 24.54
C ALA A 185 10.30 46.62 25.59
N ALA A 186 8.99 46.41 25.37
CA ALA A 186 8.14 45.56 26.20
C ALA A 186 8.05 44.12 25.67
N GLY A 187 8.80 43.78 24.61
CA GLY A 187 8.82 42.46 23.98
C GLY A 187 7.65 42.19 23.04
N ARG A 188 6.80 43.18 22.75
CA ARG A 188 5.64 43.03 21.86
C ARG A 188 6.09 43.08 20.41
N VAL A 189 5.56 42.18 19.57
CA VAL A 189 5.86 42.20 18.14
C VAL A 189 5.19 43.41 17.50
N THR A 190 6.01 44.27 16.88
CA THR A 190 5.57 45.49 16.20
C THR A 190 5.48 45.34 14.69
N ARG A 191 6.24 44.39 14.12
CA ARG A 191 6.16 44.02 12.70
C ARG A 191 6.36 42.53 12.52
N TRP A 192 5.38 41.88 11.91
CA TRP A 192 5.42 40.48 11.53
C TRP A 192 6.14 40.28 10.21
N ASN A 193 6.90 39.19 10.07
CA ASN A 193 7.56 38.85 8.82
C ASN A 193 6.73 37.87 7.98
N PHE A 194 6.71 38.09 6.66
CA PHE A 194 5.96 37.30 5.69
C PHE A 194 6.85 36.86 4.53
N PHE A 195 6.76 35.58 4.19
CA PHE A 195 7.51 34.99 3.07
C PHE A 195 6.65 34.85 1.81
N GLY A 196 5.33 34.90 1.93
CA GLY A 196 4.39 34.96 0.81
C GLY A 196 3.81 33.61 0.39
N GLY A 197 3.96 32.57 1.19
CA GLY A 197 3.29 31.30 0.96
C GLY A 197 1.76 31.44 1.01
N ASN A 198 1.05 30.74 0.13
CA ASN A 198 -0.37 30.99 -0.15
C ASN A 198 -1.14 29.72 -0.59
N LEU A 199 -2.48 29.81 -0.67
CA LEU A 199 -3.35 28.69 -1.04
C LEU A 199 -3.13 28.20 -2.49
N PRO A 200 -2.93 29.07 -3.50
CA PRO A 200 -2.52 28.63 -4.83
C PRO A 200 -1.22 27.82 -4.78
N GLY A 201 -0.29 28.23 -3.92
CA GLY A 201 0.95 27.52 -3.71
C GLY A 201 0.76 26.11 -3.13
N ILE A 202 -0.13 25.93 -2.16
CA ILE A 202 -0.50 24.60 -1.66
C ILE A 202 -1.13 23.77 -2.78
N LYS A 203 -2.05 24.36 -3.57
CA LYS A 203 -2.69 23.70 -4.71
C LYS A 203 -1.65 23.17 -5.71
N ALA A 204 -0.64 23.98 -6.04
CA ALA A 204 0.46 23.61 -6.94
C ALA A 204 1.33 22.45 -6.42
N LYS A 205 1.24 22.11 -5.13
CA LYS A 205 2.03 21.05 -4.48
C LYS A 205 1.19 19.85 -4.02
N LEU A 206 -0.09 19.77 -4.39
CA LEU A 206 -0.94 18.61 -4.08
C LEU A 206 -0.38 17.30 -4.65
N ASP A 207 0.25 17.33 -5.83
CA ASP A 207 0.88 16.15 -6.43
C ASP A 207 2.07 15.65 -5.60
N TYR A 208 2.86 16.56 -5.03
CA TYR A 208 3.94 16.21 -4.10
C TYR A 208 3.38 15.56 -2.82
N LEU A 209 2.32 16.12 -2.26
CA LEU A 209 1.68 15.60 -1.04
C LEU A 209 1.05 14.22 -1.29
N GLN A 210 0.42 14.02 -2.45
CA GLN A 210 -0.10 12.73 -2.87
C GLN A 210 1.03 11.71 -3.07
N GLU A 211 2.14 12.09 -3.72
CA GLU A 211 3.31 11.22 -3.90
C GLU A 211 3.94 10.79 -2.55
N LEU A 212 3.95 11.71 -1.58
CA LEU A 212 4.36 11.41 -0.20
C LEU A 212 3.40 10.44 0.52
N GLY A 213 2.15 10.32 0.03
CA GLY A 213 1.11 9.47 0.60
C GLY A 213 0.25 10.16 1.66
N VAL A 214 0.18 11.49 1.64
CA VAL A 214 -0.66 12.30 2.53
C VAL A 214 -2.13 12.11 2.15
N THR A 215 -2.99 11.98 3.15
CA THR A 215 -4.45 11.87 2.96
C THR A 215 -5.23 12.93 3.74
N ILE A 216 -4.56 13.70 4.61
CA ILE A 216 -5.18 14.75 5.43
C ILE A 216 -4.24 15.95 5.47
N LEU A 217 -4.72 17.14 5.09
CA LEU A 217 -4.04 18.41 5.35
C LEU A 217 -4.64 19.04 6.59
N TYR A 218 -3.77 19.44 7.49
CA TYR A 218 -4.11 20.32 8.59
C TYR A 218 -3.45 21.67 8.32
N LEU A 219 -4.28 22.70 8.12
CA LEU A 219 -3.79 24.06 7.92
C LEU A 219 -3.84 24.80 9.24
N ASN A 220 -2.71 25.41 9.64
CA ASN A 220 -2.69 26.47 10.64
C ASN A 220 -3.63 27.63 10.21
N PRO A 221 -3.98 28.58 11.10
CA PRO A 221 -5.07 29.52 10.82
C PRO A 221 -4.90 30.26 9.49
N ILE A 222 -5.98 30.30 8.69
CA ILE A 222 -5.97 30.88 7.34
C ILE A 222 -6.85 32.13 7.22
N PHE A 223 -7.54 32.50 8.29
CA PHE A 223 -8.47 33.62 8.30
C PHE A 223 -7.75 34.95 8.45
N THR A 224 -8.41 36.02 8.02
CA THR A 224 -7.86 37.39 7.99
C THR A 224 -7.24 37.76 9.34
N SER A 225 -5.99 38.20 9.34
CA SER A 225 -5.27 38.60 10.55
C SER A 225 -4.10 39.55 10.22
N SER A 226 -3.63 40.28 11.23
CA SER A 226 -2.46 41.16 11.14
C SER A 226 -1.11 40.42 11.20
N SER A 227 -1.09 39.20 11.74
CA SER A 227 0.12 38.42 11.96
C SER A 227 0.38 37.39 10.85
N ASN A 228 1.57 36.80 10.90
CA ASN A 228 1.94 35.70 10.01
C ASN A 228 1.36 34.35 10.42
N HIS A 229 1.00 34.17 11.70
CA HIS A 229 0.49 32.93 12.28
C HIS A 229 -1.04 32.89 12.38
N LYS A 230 -1.67 34.06 12.35
CA LYS A 230 -3.12 34.27 12.21
C LYS A 230 -4.03 33.83 13.37
N TYR A 231 -3.44 33.37 14.47
CA TYR A 231 -4.15 33.17 15.75
C TYR A 231 -4.83 34.44 16.31
N ASP A 232 -4.32 35.64 15.99
CA ASP A 232 -5.00 36.93 16.23
C ASP A 232 -6.10 37.17 15.18
N THR A 233 -7.13 36.31 15.14
CA THR A 233 -8.14 36.34 14.09
C THR A 233 -8.87 37.69 14.01
N GLY A 234 -8.80 38.32 12.84
CA GLY A 234 -9.44 39.59 12.50
C GLY A 234 -10.87 39.44 11.98
N ASP A 235 -11.09 38.42 11.14
CA ASP A 235 -12.41 38.03 10.60
C ASP A 235 -12.44 36.53 10.26
N TYR A 236 -13.28 35.76 10.98
CA TYR A 236 -13.42 34.32 10.78
C TYR A 236 -14.10 33.91 9.46
N LEU A 237 -14.84 34.83 8.83
CA LEU A 237 -15.60 34.54 7.61
C LEU A 237 -14.83 34.87 6.33
N SER A 238 -13.62 35.42 6.44
CA SER A 238 -12.81 35.83 5.31
C SER A 238 -11.42 35.19 5.35
N ILE A 239 -11.04 34.50 4.27
CA ILE A 239 -9.65 34.06 4.05
C ILE A 239 -8.72 35.27 4.06
N ASP A 240 -7.55 35.12 4.68
CA ASP A 240 -6.57 36.19 4.69
C ASP A 240 -6.15 36.56 3.25
N PRO A 241 -6.24 37.85 2.88
CA PRO A 241 -5.95 38.29 1.52
C PRO A 241 -4.54 37.96 1.01
N LEU A 242 -3.55 37.73 1.89
CA LEU A 242 -2.20 37.27 1.51
C LEU A 242 -2.19 35.80 1.10
N TYR A 243 -3.10 35.00 1.61
CA TYR A 243 -3.20 33.56 1.32
C TYR A 243 -4.10 33.27 0.13
N GLY A 244 -5.14 34.07 -0.11
CA GLY A 244 -6.10 33.81 -1.18
C GLY A 244 -7.44 34.51 -0.97
N ASP A 245 -8.49 33.87 -1.46
CA ASP A 245 -9.89 34.15 -1.19
C ASP A 245 -10.69 32.84 -1.06
N GLU A 246 -12.00 32.94 -0.85
CA GLU A 246 -12.88 31.77 -0.72
C GLU A 246 -12.93 30.93 -2.00
N ALA A 247 -12.87 31.53 -3.19
CA ALA A 247 -12.97 30.80 -4.45
C ALA A 247 -11.72 29.93 -4.68
N ILE A 248 -10.55 30.48 -4.38
CA ILE A 248 -9.27 29.74 -4.38
C ILE A 248 -9.32 28.61 -3.35
N PHE A 249 -9.88 28.85 -2.17
CA PHE A 249 -10.02 27.82 -1.14
C PHE A 249 -10.93 26.67 -1.58
N GLU A 250 -12.10 26.96 -2.17
CA GLU A 250 -12.99 25.92 -2.71
C GLU A 250 -12.33 25.11 -3.83
N GLU A 251 -11.56 25.77 -4.69
CA GLU A 251 -10.77 25.09 -5.71
C GLU A 251 -9.72 24.16 -5.08
N LEU A 252 -8.99 24.63 -4.05
CA LEU A 252 -8.04 23.80 -3.30
C LEU A 252 -8.72 22.57 -2.68
N VAL A 253 -9.89 22.75 -2.04
CA VAL A 253 -10.65 21.65 -1.44
C VAL A 253 -11.06 20.64 -2.51
N ARG A 254 -11.56 21.10 -3.67
CA ARG A 254 -11.97 20.23 -4.78
C ARG A 254 -10.79 19.44 -5.35
N GLU A 255 -9.67 20.09 -5.62
CA GLU A 255 -8.46 19.45 -6.16
C GLU A 255 -7.81 18.48 -5.16
N ALA A 256 -7.85 18.81 -3.87
CA ALA A 256 -7.41 17.91 -2.80
C ALA A 256 -8.32 16.68 -2.72
N ALA A 257 -9.65 16.87 -2.76
CA ALA A 257 -10.62 15.77 -2.72
C ALA A 257 -10.46 14.80 -3.91
N GLN A 258 -10.18 15.30 -5.12
CA GLN A 258 -9.88 14.46 -6.29
C GLN A 258 -8.66 13.57 -6.10
N ARG A 259 -7.73 13.95 -5.21
CA ARG A 259 -6.54 13.18 -4.85
C ARG A 259 -6.72 12.34 -3.58
N GLY A 260 -7.93 12.30 -3.02
CA GLY A 260 -8.25 11.59 -1.77
C GLY A 260 -7.80 12.33 -0.50
N ILE A 261 -7.42 13.60 -0.60
CA ILE A 261 -6.90 14.42 0.48
C ILE A 261 -8.04 15.23 1.12
N LYS A 262 -8.22 15.08 2.43
CA LYS A 262 -9.20 15.85 3.22
C LYS A 262 -8.53 17.03 3.92
N ILE A 263 -9.27 18.12 4.15
CA ILE A 263 -8.73 19.33 4.79
C ILE A 263 -9.38 19.55 6.17
N ILE A 264 -8.54 19.77 7.18
CA ILE A 264 -8.88 20.19 8.55
C ILE A 264 -8.32 21.61 8.75
N LEU A 265 -9.13 22.48 9.35
CA LEU A 265 -8.73 23.86 9.68
C LEU A 265 -8.45 24.03 11.17
N ASP A 266 -7.64 25.03 11.50
CA ASP A 266 -7.43 25.50 12.86
C ASP A 266 -8.59 26.38 13.35
N GLY A 267 -9.20 26.02 14.46
CA GLY A 267 -10.33 26.68 15.09
C GLY A 267 -9.90 27.43 16.33
N VAL A 268 -9.59 28.73 16.16
CA VAL A 268 -9.15 29.62 17.23
C VAL A 268 -10.36 30.30 17.86
N PHE A 269 -11.01 29.62 18.81
CA PHE A 269 -12.32 30.06 19.35
C PHE A 269 -12.29 30.59 20.79
N SER A 270 -11.14 30.54 21.48
CA SER A 270 -10.97 31.04 22.85
C SER A 270 -10.66 32.55 22.92
N HIS A 271 -10.20 33.13 21.81
CA HIS A 271 -9.83 34.53 21.71
C HIS A 271 -9.92 35.01 20.26
N THR A 272 -9.96 36.33 20.07
CA THR A 272 -9.82 36.97 18.75
C THR A 272 -8.56 37.83 18.72
N GLY A 273 -8.24 38.43 17.57
CA GLY A 273 -7.27 39.52 17.52
C GLY A 273 -7.82 40.82 18.13
N ALA A 274 -6.96 41.63 18.74
CA ALA A 274 -7.31 43.00 19.15
C ALA A 274 -7.56 43.90 17.93
N ASP A 275 -6.89 43.60 16.82
CA ASP A 275 -7.15 44.18 15.49
C ASP A 275 -8.13 43.31 14.69
N SER A 276 -9.40 43.33 15.08
CA SER A 276 -10.48 42.54 14.48
C SER A 276 -11.75 43.36 14.26
N ILE A 277 -12.68 42.83 13.45
CA ILE A 277 -14.04 43.39 13.30
C ILE A 277 -14.74 43.45 14.68
N TYR A 278 -14.48 42.46 15.52
CA TYR A 278 -15.19 42.22 16.77
C TYR A 278 -14.69 43.13 17.90
N PHE A 279 -13.37 43.25 18.07
CA PHE A 279 -12.76 44.05 19.14
C PHE A 279 -12.41 45.48 18.68
N ASN A 280 -11.89 45.60 17.45
CA ASN A 280 -11.56 46.84 16.73
C ASN A 280 -10.76 47.89 17.53
N LYS A 281 -9.73 47.48 18.28
CA LYS A 281 -8.91 48.37 19.14
C LYS A 281 -8.32 49.56 18.39
N TYR A 282 -7.95 49.36 17.13
CA TYR A 282 -7.26 50.37 16.30
C TYR A 282 -8.17 51.07 15.29
N GLY A 283 -9.47 50.73 15.23
CA GLY A 283 -10.43 51.34 14.30
C GLY A 283 -10.14 51.11 12.82
N ARG A 284 -9.52 49.97 12.48
CA ARG A 284 -9.15 49.61 11.09
C ARG A 284 -10.26 48.87 10.34
N TYR A 285 -11.21 48.29 11.06
CA TYR A 285 -12.35 47.56 10.49
C TYR A 285 -13.60 48.44 10.44
N PRO A 286 -14.51 48.21 9.47
CA PRO A 286 -15.78 48.91 9.42
C PRO A 286 -16.67 48.52 10.60
N GLY A 287 -17.47 49.47 11.08
CA GLY A 287 -18.34 49.28 12.24
C GLY A 287 -17.64 49.57 13.57
N VAL A 288 -18.36 49.32 14.67
CA VAL A 288 -17.93 49.64 16.03
C VAL A 288 -17.63 48.35 16.79
N GLY A 289 -16.37 48.16 17.17
CA GLY A 289 -15.93 46.99 17.95
C GLY A 289 -16.07 47.17 19.46
N ALA A 290 -15.93 46.07 20.19
CA ALA A 290 -16.12 46.00 21.64
C ALA A 290 -15.22 46.95 22.44
N PHE A 291 -14.00 47.25 21.96
CA PHE A 291 -13.09 48.18 22.63
C PHE A 291 -13.48 49.65 22.45
N GLN A 292 -14.23 49.96 21.39
CA GLN A 292 -14.56 51.34 21.01
C GLN A 292 -15.84 51.84 21.68
N SER A 293 -16.84 50.98 21.87
CA SER A 293 -18.08 51.37 22.57
C SER A 293 -18.75 50.18 23.28
N PRO A 294 -19.29 50.37 24.50
CA PRO A 294 -20.11 49.36 25.18
C PRO A 294 -21.42 49.00 24.45
N GLU A 295 -21.86 49.84 23.51
CA GLU A 295 -23.01 49.61 22.65
C GLU A 295 -22.69 48.73 21.43
N SER A 296 -21.43 48.33 21.24
CA SER A 296 -21.04 47.37 20.19
C SER A 296 -21.81 46.06 20.34
N PRO A 297 -22.30 45.45 19.24
CA PRO A 297 -22.95 44.14 19.30
C PRO A 297 -22.01 43.03 19.83
N TYR A 298 -20.70 43.26 19.77
CA TYR A 298 -19.67 42.33 20.22
C TYR A 298 -19.22 42.60 21.66
N TYR A 299 -19.70 43.67 22.32
CA TYR A 299 -19.20 44.06 23.65
C TYR A 299 -19.25 42.91 24.67
N ARG A 300 -20.36 42.18 24.68
CA ARG A 300 -20.59 41.03 25.58
C ARG A 300 -19.74 39.80 25.27
N TRP A 301 -19.08 39.78 24.12
CA TRP A 301 -18.14 38.72 23.80
C TRP A 301 -16.88 38.86 24.63
N TYR A 302 -16.58 40.02 25.23
CA TYR A 302 -15.32 40.25 25.95
C TYR A 302 -15.55 40.61 27.42
N LEU A 303 -14.55 40.35 28.25
CA LEU A 303 -14.58 40.65 29.68
C LEU A 303 -13.64 41.81 30.01
N PHE A 304 -14.22 42.99 30.25
CA PHE A 304 -13.48 44.18 30.68
C PHE A 304 -13.47 44.30 32.22
N ARG A 305 -12.28 44.34 32.81
CA ARG A 305 -12.10 44.66 34.23
C ARG A 305 -12.16 46.17 34.49
N GLN A 306 -11.63 46.96 33.54
CA GLN A 306 -11.74 48.42 33.53
C GLN A 306 -11.82 48.90 32.07
N TYR A 307 -13.01 49.33 31.65
CA TYR A 307 -13.26 49.67 30.26
C TYR A 307 -12.55 50.97 29.80
N PRO A 308 -12.00 51.03 28.57
CA PRO A 308 -11.73 49.91 27.66
C PRO A 308 -10.37 49.24 27.90
N GLN A 309 -9.53 49.76 28.80
CA GLN A 309 -8.08 49.49 28.80
C GLN A 309 -7.62 48.21 29.50
N VAL A 310 -8.41 47.67 30.42
CA VAL A 310 -8.06 46.44 31.15
C VAL A 310 -9.13 45.40 30.86
N TYR A 311 -8.75 44.36 30.13
CA TYR A 311 -9.60 43.25 29.71
C TYR A 311 -8.86 41.93 29.85
N GLU A 312 -9.61 40.82 29.84
CA GLU A 312 -9.01 39.49 29.86
C GLU A 312 -8.35 39.17 28.53
N CYS A 313 -7.12 38.68 28.59
CA CYS A 313 -6.30 38.40 27.41
C CYS A 313 -5.59 37.07 27.60
N TRP A 314 -5.35 36.39 26.49
CA TRP A 314 -4.66 35.11 26.50
C TRP A 314 -3.25 35.30 27.07
N TRP A 315 -3.01 34.70 28.25
CA TRP A 315 -1.71 34.75 28.94
C TRP A 315 -1.16 36.17 29.16
N GLY A 316 -2.05 37.17 29.26
CA GLY A 316 -1.69 38.58 29.42
C GLY A 316 -1.18 39.26 28.14
N ILE A 317 -1.27 38.62 26.98
CA ILE A 317 -0.92 39.20 25.68
C ILE A 317 -2.09 40.07 25.20
N ASP A 318 -1.96 41.39 25.33
CA ASP A 318 -3.04 42.35 25.05
C ASP A 318 -3.52 42.39 23.58
N ALA A 319 -2.79 41.75 22.68
CA ALA A 319 -3.15 41.54 21.28
C ALA A 319 -4.19 40.42 21.07
N LEU A 320 -4.44 39.57 22.07
CA LEU A 320 -5.33 38.41 22.01
C LEU A 320 -6.41 38.50 23.10
N PRO A 321 -7.42 39.38 22.98
CA PRO A 321 -8.53 39.48 23.92
C PRO A 321 -9.33 38.17 23.98
N ASN A 322 -9.53 37.65 25.20
CA ASN A 322 -10.32 36.44 25.43
C ASN A 322 -11.79 36.73 25.19
N VAL A 323 -12.50 35.74 24.63
CA VAL A 323 -13.94 35.81 24.48
C VAL A 323 -14.65 35.09 25.61
N ASN A 324 -15.91 35.45 25.86
CA ASN A 324 -16.84 34.67 26.67
C ASN A 324 -17.52 33.66 25.76
N GLU A 325 -16.96 32.46 25.66
CA GLU A 325 -17.38 31.43 24.71
C GLU A 325 -18.83 30.97 24.91
N MET A 326 -19.36 31.13 26.12
CA MET A 326 -20.72 30.74 26.48
C MET A 326 -21.76 31.84 26.23
N GLU A 327 -21.35 33.05 25.83
CA GLU A 327 -22.26 34.11 25.44
C GLU A 327 -23.15 33.65 24.26
N PRO A 328 -24.50 33.68 24.39
CA PRO A 328 -25.40 33.13 23.37
C PRO A 328 -25.16 33.69 21.95
N SER A 329 -24.87 34.99 21.84
CA SER A 329 -24.57 35.61 20.54
C SER A 329 -23.26 35.13 19.91
N TYR A 330 -22.27 34.75 20.72
CA TYR A 330 -21.02 34.17 20.24
C TYR A 330 -21.21 32.71 19.81
N ARG A 331 -21.96 31.91 20.58
CA ARG A 331 -22.32 30.53 20.20
C ARG A 331 -23.09 30.45 18.89
N GLU A 332 -24.06 31.36 18.71
CA GLU A 332 -24.79 31.53 17.45
C GLU A 332 -23.86 31.85 16.29
N PHE A 333 -22.87 32.72 16.51
CA PHE A 333 -21.89 33.10 15.51
C PHE A 333 -20.91 31.97 15.17
N ILE A 334 -20.43 31.18 16.14
CA ILE A 334 -19.44 30.12 15.87
C ILE A 334 -20.08 28.87 15.26
N TYR A 335 -21.12 28.30 15.87
CA TYR A 335 -21.65 26.99 15.43
C TYR A 335 -23.18 26.84 15.41
N ALA A 336 -23.94 27.61 16.19
CA ALA A 336 -25.38 27.34 16.32
C ALA A 336 -26.22 27.95 15.18
N GLY A 337 -25.80 29.08 14.61
CA GLY A 337 -26.56 29.77 13.57
C GLY A 337 -26.41 29.21 12.15
N GLU A 338 -27.34 29.59 11.26
CA GLU A 338 -27.32 29.17 9.85
C GLU A 338 -26.19 29.80 9.01
N ASN A 339 -25.64 30.91 9.50
CA ASN A 339 -24.49 31.61 8.92
C ASN A 339 -23.25 31.53 9.83
N SER A 340 -23.19 30.53 10.70
CA SER A 340 -22.09 30.40 11.65
C SER A 340 -20.76 30.06 10.95
N VAL A 341 -19.64 30.38 11.61
CA VAL A 341 -18.28 30.11 11.11
C VAL A 341 -18.11 28.65 10.70
N VAL A 342 -18.45 27.73 11.60
CA VAL A 342 -18.31 26.27 11.38
C VAL A 342 -19.13 25.82 10.18
N ARG A 343 -20.40 26.24 10.10
CA ARG A 343 -21.30 25.86 9.02
C ARG A 343 -20.86 26.43 7.68
N HIS A 344 -20.39 27.68 7.66
CA HIS A 344 -19.89 28.34 6.46
C HIS A 344 -18.74 27.53 5.82
N TRP A 345 -17.70 27.20 6.59
CA TRP A 345 -16.52 26.50 6.06
C TRP A 345 -16.76 25.01 5.80
N MET A 346 -17.58 24.34 6.60
CA MET A 346 -17.94 22.94 6.33
C MET A 346 -18.77 22.79 5.04
N LYS A 347 -19.64 23.75 4.71
CA LYS A 347 -20.35 23.78 3.41
C LYS A 347 -19.40 23.86 2.22
N LYS A 348 -18.18 24.37 2.42
CA LYS A 348 -17.11 24.43 1.40
C LYS A 348 -16.22 23.18 1.37
N GLY A 349 -16.53 22.16 2.18
CA GLY A 349 -15.90 20.84 2.13
C GLY A 349 -14.82 20.58 3.19
N VAL A 350 -14.65 21.46 4.18
CA VAL A 350 -13.81 21.19 5.36
C VAL A 350 -14.32 19.96 6.12
N LYS A 351 -13.41 19.06 6.50
CA LYS A 351 -13.71 17.76 7.15
C LYS A 351 -13.46 17.72 8.64
N GLY A 352 -13.12 18.85 9.25
CA GLY A 352 -12.96 18.92 10.69
C GLY A 352 -12.20 20.15 11.15
N TRP A 353 -12.05 20.25 12.46
CA TRP A 353 -11.38 21.34 13.13
C TRP A 353 -10.35 20.83 14.13
N ARG A 354 -9.15 21.40 14.11
CA ARG A 354 -8.20 21.36 15.21
C ARG A 354 -8.53 22.54 16.13
N LEU A 355 -8.87 22.30 17.39
CA LEU A 355 -9.16 23.36 18.34
C LEU A 355 -7.88 23.86 19.00
N ASP A 356 -7.60 25.14 18.79
CA ASP A 356 -6.51 25.85 19.43
C ASP A 356 -6.80 26.06 20.91
N VAL A 357 -5.80 25.78 21.75
CA VAL A 357 -5.84 25.89 23.21
C VAL A 357 -7.16 25.39 23.80
N ALA A 358 -7.47 24.11 23.54
CA ALA A 358 -8.72 23.48 24.00
C ALA A 358 -8.94 23.58 25.52
N ASP A 359 -7.86 23.80 26.28
CA ASP A 359 -7.84 24.03 27.71
C ASP A 359 -8.52 25.30 28.20
N GLU A 360 -8.60 26.33 27.38
CA GLU A 360 -9.31 27.57 27.67
C GLU A 360 -10.82 27.43 27.37
N LEU A 361 -11.19 26.54 26.45
CA LEU A 361 -12.57 26.37 26.05
C LEU A 361 -13.37 25.64 27.15
N PRO A 362 -14.61 26.06 27.47
CA PRO A 362 -15.48 25.31 28.38
C PRO A 362 -15.85 23.92 27.82
N ASP A 363 -15.93 22.88 28.66
CA ASP A 363 -16.32 21.52 28.19
C ASP A 363 -17.70 21.52 27.51
N ALA A 364 -18.64 22.33 28.01
CA ALA A 364 -19.97 22.47 27.40
C ALA A 364 -19.88 23.02 25.97
N PHE A 365 -19.04 24.02 25.74
CA PHE A 365 -18.80 24.58 24.40
C PHE A 365 -18.24 23.53 23.44
N ILE A 366 -17.26 22.74 23.88
CA ILE A 366 -16.65 21.67 23.06
C ILE A 366 -17.70 20.62 22.67
N LYS A 367 -18.55 20.17 23.61
CA LYS A 367 -19.62 19.20 23.33
C LYS A 367 -20.63 19.74 22.32
N GLU A 368 -21.09 20.97 22.52
CA GLU A 368 -22.08 21.61 21.63
C GLU A 368 -21.49 21.84 20.23
N LEU A 369 -20.23 22.26 20.15
CA LEU A 369 -19.51 22.38 18.88
C LEU A 369 -19.35 21.03 18.18
N GLY A 370 -18.95 19.98 18.91
CA GLY A 370 -18.84 18.63 18.37
C GLY A 370 -20.16 18.10 17.82
N GLN A 371 -21.27 18.36 18.53
CA GLN A 371 -22.63 18.05 18.04
C GLN A 371 -22.96 18.82 16.76
N ALA A 372 -22.66 20.12 16.70
CA ALA A 372 -22.89 20.94 15.52
C ALA A 372 -22.09 20.45 14.30
N VAL A 373 -20.79 20.17 14.47
CA VAL A 373 -19.91 19.61 13.43
C VAL A 373 -20.46 18.29 12.90
N ARG A 374 -20.78 17.34 13.80
CA ARG A 374 -21.28 16.01 13.40
C ARG A 374 -22.68 16.05 12.79
N SER A 375 -23.50 17.06 13.12
CA SER A 375 -24.82 17.26 12.50
C SER A 375 -24.72 17.72 11.03
N LEU A 376 -23.63 18.41 10.68
CA LEU A 376 -23.37 18.88 9.32
C LEU A 376 -22.74 17.79 8.46
N ASP A 377 -21.79 17.05 9.05
CA ASP A 377 -21.14 15.90 8.42
C ASP A 377 -20.80 14.86 9.51
N PRO A 378 -21.45 13.68 9.51
CA PRO A 378 -21.18 12.62 10.49
C PRO A 378 -19.74 12.10 10.45
N GLU A 379 -19.01 12.32 9.35
CA GLU A 379 -17.61 11.94 9.19
C GLU A 379 -16.63 13.07 9.54
N ALA A 380 -17.12 14.25 9.96
CA ALA A 380 -16.24 15.34 10.39
C ALA A 380 -15.71 15.14 11.81
N VAL A 381 -14.51 15.66 12.06
CA VAL A 381 -13.75 15.39 13.28
C VAL A 381 -13.38 16.66 14.04
N LEU A 382 -13.27 16.56 15.36
CA LEU A 382 -12.82 17.58 16.27
C LEU A 382 -11.57 17.11 17.02
N ILE A 383 -10.45 17.81 16.83
CA ILE A 383 -9.15 17.43 17.39
C ILE A 383 -8.70 18.52 18.36
N GLY A 384 -8.56 18.23 19.64
CA GLY A 384 -8.14 19.24 20.61
C GLY A 384 -6.62 19.36 20.73
N GLU A 385 -6.12 20.58 20.85
CA GLU A 385 -4.77 20.82 21.37
C GLU A 385 -4.72 20.54 22.88
N VAL A 386 -4.02 19.47 23.26
CA VAL A 386 -3.80 19.06 24.64
C VAL A 386 -2.36 18.58 24.80
N TRP A 387 -1.61 19.17 25.73
CA TRP A 387 -0.16 18.94 25.86
C TRP A 387 0.21 17.78 26.81
N GLU A 388 -0.70 17.42 27.71
CA GLU A 388 -0.57 16.35 28.70
C GLU A 388 -1.51 15.18 28.39
N ASP A 389 -1.57 14.18 29.28
CA ASP A 389 -2.52 13.08 29.17
C ASP A 389 -3.96 13.64 29.27
N ALA A 390 -4.68 13.56 28.14
CA ALA A 390 -6.02 14.11 27.99
C ALA A 390 -7.08 13.36 28.79
N SER A 391 -6.81 12.11 29.22
CA SER A 391 -7.77 11.31 29.99
C SER A 391 -7.99 11.83 31.40
N HIS A 392 -6.98 12.47 31.99
CA HIS A 392 -7.00 12.99 33.35
C HIS A 392 -6.43 14.41 33.43
N LYS A 393 -6.56 15.20 32.37
CA LYS A 393 -6.07 16.58 32.43
C LYS A 393 -6.85 17.41 33.46
N ILE A 394 -6.11 18.19 34.24
CA ILE A 394 -6.66 19.28 35.06
C ILE A 394 -6.14 20.58 34.47
N SER A 395 -7.05 21.47 34.09
CA SER A 395 -6.73 22.83 33.64
C SER A 395 -7.50 23.81 34.51
N TYR A 396 -6.86 24.88 34.97
CA TYR A 396 -7.46 25.91 35.83
C TYR A 396 -8.21 25.35 37.05
N GLY A 397 -7.67 24.29 37.67
CA GLY A 397 -8.27 23.63 38.83
C GLY A 397 -9.49 22.75 38.53
N LYS A 398 -9.84 22.55 37.25
CA LYS A 398 -10.98 21.75 36.80
C LYS A 398 -10.53 20.53 35.99
N ARG A 399 -11.12 19.37 36.30
CA ARG A 399 -10.99 18.15 35.49
C ARG A 399 -11.61 18.39 34.10
N ARG A 400 -10.87 18.08 33.04
CA ARG A 400 -11.35 18.16 31.66
C ARG A 400 -11.98 16.85 31.21
N GLU A 401 -12.99 16.94 30.35
CA GLU A 401 -13.83 15.80 29.94
C GLU A 401 -13.46 15.24 28.55
N TYR A 402 -12.30 15.60 28.00
CA TYR A 402 -11.95 15.45 26.58
C TYR A 402 -12.17 14.08 25.94
N LEU A 403 -11.96 12.99 26.69
CA LEU A 403 -11.99 11.62 26.17
C LEU A 403 -13.16 10.80 26.74
N TRP A 404 -14.23 11.47 27.19
CA TRP A 404 -15.41 10.81 27.76
C TRP A 404 -16.42 10.37 26.69
N GLY A 405 -16.25 10.79 25.45
CA GLY A 405 -16.91 10.25 24.25
C GLY A 405 -17.93 11.19 23.60
N GLU A 406 -18.15 12.38 24.15
CA GLU A 406 -19.07 13.38 23.58
C GLU A 406 -18.34 14.64 23.07
N GLU A 407 -17.10 14.83 23.50
CA GLU A 407 -16.29 16.03 23.34
C GLU A 407 -15.44 15.95 22.06
N LEU A 408 -14.20 15.46 22.17
CA LEU A 408 -13.21 15.42 21.11
C LEU A 408 -13.09 14.02 20.49
N ASP A 409 -12.86 13.96 19.19
CA ASP A 409 -12.58 12.70 18.49
C ASP A 409 -11.10 12.28 18.67
N ALA A 410 -10.21 13.26 18.80
CA ALA A 410 -8.78 13.06 18.99
C ALA A 410 -8.12 14.23 19.72
N VAL A 411 -6.85 14.05 20.10
CA VAL A 411 -6.01 15.09 20.71
C VAL A 411 -4.60 15.07 20.12
N THR A 412 -3.89 16.20 20.22
CA THR A 412 -2.46 16.31 19.92
C THR A 412 -1.64 15.45 20.86
N ASN A 413 -0.91 14.46 20.36
CA ASN A 413 -0.23 13.46 21.20
C ASN A 413 1.19 13.91 21.64
N TYR A 414 1.29 15.08 22.28
CA TYR A 414 2.55 15.56 22.88
C TYR A 414 3.14 14.61 23.93
N PRO A 415 2.36 13.88 24.75
CA PRO A 415 2.90 12.85 25.65
C PRO A 415 3.71 11.79 24.91
N LEU A 416 3.21 11.26 23.79
CA LEU A 416 3.94 10.26 22.98
C LEU A 416 5.22 10.84 22.39
N ARG A 417 5.17 12.08 21.88
CA ARG A 417 6.37 12.81 21.42
C ARG A 417 7.45 12.86 22.49
N ALA A 418 7.09 13.25 23.71
CA ALA A 418 8.04 13.33 24.82
C ALA A 418 8.63 11.95 25.16
N ILE A 419 7.79 10.90 25.22
CA ILE A 419 8.23 9.53 25.51
C ILE A 419 9.30 9.06 24.52
N TRP A 420 9.07 9.24 23.22
CA TRP A 420 10.00 8.77 22.19
C TRP A 420 11.26 9.62 22.09
N LEU A 421 11.17 10.94 22.30
CA LEU A 421 12.37 11.78 22.37
C LEU A 421 13.24 11.41 23.57
N ASP A 422 12.65 11.20 24.75
CA ASP A 422 13.40 10.79 25.94
C ASP A 422 14.08 9.44 25.73
N PHE A 423 13.43 8.50 25.05
CA PHE A 423 14.03 7.22 24.68
C PHE A 423 15.19 7.40 23.70
N LEU A 424 14.99 8.03 22.54
CA LEU A 424 16.02 8.16 21.50
C LEU A 424 17.22 9.00 21.92
N LEU A 425 17.03 9.98 22.82
CA LEU A 425 18.09 10.79 23.42
C LEU A 425 18.72 10.14 24.66
N GLY A 426 18.26 8.96 25.06
CA GLY A 426 18.80 8.20 26.20
C GLY A 426 18.53 8.79 27.58
N ARG A 427 17.51 9.65 27.70
CA ARG A 427 16.97 10.16 28.97
C ARG A 427 16.06 9.15 29.67
N ALA A 428 15.56 8.17 28.94
CA ALA A 428 14.80 7.03 29.44
C ALA A 428 15.24 5.74 28.74
N ASP A 429 15.25 4.62 29.48
CA ASP A 429 15.48 3.30 28.92
C ASP A 429 14.22 2.73 28.23
N ALA A 430 14.38 1.60 27.53
CA ALA A 430 13.29 0.95 26.82
C ALA A 430 12.15 0.49 27.75
N ALA A 431 12.47 0.11 28.99
CA ALA A 431 11.48 -0.31 30.00
C ALA A 431 10.57 0.86 30.41
N ARG A 432 11.15 2.02 30.68
CA ARG A 432 10.41 3.24 31.01
C ARG A 432 9.62 3.77 29.82
N CYS A 433 10.18 3.68 28.60
CA CYS A 433 9.47 3.98 27.36
C CYS A 433 8.19 3.12 27.26
N HIS A 434 8.33 1.80 27.42
CA HIS A 434 7.21 0.85 27.43
C HIS A 434 6.14 1.19 28.47
N ARG A 435 6.51 1.43 29.73
CA ARG A 435 5.54 1.77 30.79
C ARG A 435 4.76 3.05 30.49
N ARG A 436 5.43 4.09 29.99
CA ARG A 436 4.76 5.36 29.64
C ARG A 436 3.84 5.22 28.43
N VAL A 437 4.21 4.42 27.42
CA VAL A 437 3.32 4.11 26.29
C VAL A 437 2.10 3.29 26.76
N MET A 438 2.31 2.27 27.59
CA MET A 438 1.23 1.44 28.11
C MET A 438 0.28 2.22 29.01
N SER A 439 0.77 3.21 29.76
CA SER A 439 -0.07 4.12 30.55
C SER A 439 -1.05 4.89 29.66
N LEU A 440 -0.61 5.45 28.52
CA LEU A 440 -1.51 6.07 27.55
C LEU A 440 -2.50 5.05 26.96
N TYR A 441 -2.03 3.86 26.62
CA TYR A 441 -2.88 2.80 26.05
C TYR A 441 -3.92 2.27 27.04
N GLU A 442 -3.61 2.24 28.33
CA GLU A 442 -4.54 1.88 29.41
C GLU A 442 -5.58 2.98 29.65
N ASN A 443 -5.15 4.24 29.59
CA ASN A 443 -5.99 5.39 29.94
C ASN A 443 -6.97 5.81 28.83
N TYR A 444 -6.61 5.58 27.57
CA TYR A 444 -7.40 6.00 26.41
C TYR A 444 -8.30 4.85 25.97
N SER A 445 -9.53 5.15 25.56
CA SER A 445 -10.32 4.15 24.82
C SER A 445 -9.60 3.78 23.53
N ARG A 446 -9.83 2.57 23.01
CA ARG A 446 -9.26 2.12 21.73
C ARG A 446 -9.48 3.14 20.60
N GLU A 447 -10.67 3.71 20.49
CA GLU A 447 -10.99 4.69 19.43
C GLU A 447 -10.12 5.94 19.54
N HIS A 448 -10.11 6.62 20.70
CA HIS A 448 -9.25 7.78 20.94
C HIS A 448 -7.74 7.48 20.78
N PHE A 449 -7.26 6.32 21.21
CA PHE A 449 -5.85 5.95 21.06
C PHE A 449 -5.45 5.78 19.58
N TYR A 450 -6.34 5.20 18.76
CA TYR A 450 -6.11 5.02 17.32
C TYR A 450 -6.40 6.28 16.49
N ALA A 451 -7.06 7.28 17.08
CA ALA A 451 -7.34 8.56 16.46
C ALA A 451 -6.37 9.67 16.87
N ALA A 452 -5.59 9.48 17.95
CA ALA A 452 -4.67 10.49 18.47
C ALA A 452 -3.71 11.01 17.38
N MET A 453 -3.55 12.33 17.32
CA MET A 453 -2.67 13.00 16.35
C MET A 453 -1.22 12.84 16.82
N ASN A 454 -0.52 11.85 16.27
CA ASN A 454 0.86 11.52 16.61
C ASN A 454 1.82 12.48 15.90
N LEU A 455 2.01 13.67 16.47
CA LEU A 455 2.95 14.67 15.98
C LEU A 455 4.34 14.51 16.63
N ILE A 456 5.41 14.71 15.85
CA ILE A 456 6.79 14.75 16.36
C ILE A 456 7.43 16.14 16.21
N GLY A 457 6.98 16.92 15.24
CA GLY A 457 7.19 18.35 15.10
C GLY A 457 5.87 19.12 15.12
N SER A 458 5.93 20.41 15.42
CA SER A 458 4.79 21.33 15.35
C SER A 458 5.28 22.77 15.36
N HIS A 459 4.41 23.71 14.96
CA HIS A 459 4.68 25.14 14.99
C HIS A 459 4.93 25.77 16.38
N ASP A 460 4.71 25.06 17.50
CA ASP A 460 4.98 25.53 18.87
C ASP A 460 6.18 24.86 19.55
N ARG A 461 6.85 23.94 18.85
CA ARG A 461 8.02 23.22 19.38
C ARG A 461 9.21 23.38 18.44
N ALA A 462 10.42 23.34 19.00
CA ALA A 462 11.63 23.27 18.19
C ALA A 462 11.56 22.10 17.19
N ARG A 463 12.19 22.27 16.03
CA ARG A 463 12.26 21.24 14.98
C ARG A 463 12.87 19.97 15.53
N VAL A 464 12.25 18.84 15.20
CA VAL A 464 12.63 17.54 15.76
C VAL A 464 14.06 17.18 15.40
N LEU A 465 14.53 17.53 14.19
CA LEU A 465 15.89 17.26 13.74
C LEU A 465 16.93 17.98 14.61
N THR A 466 16.68 19.25 14.98
CA THR A 466 17.54 20.03 15.88
C THR A 466 17.69 19.35 17.23
N LEU A 467 16.60 18.83 17.81
CA LEU A 467 16.63 18.13 19.10
C LEU A 467 17.37 16.78 19.01
N LEU A 468 17.14 16.02 17.95
CA LEU A 468 17.76 14.70 17.74
C LEU A 468 19.26 14.79 17.46
N GLY A 469 19.74 15.94 17.00
CA GLY A 469 21.17 16.26 16.86
C GLY A 469 21.85 16.67 18.16
N GLU A 470 21.12 16.75 19.28
CA GLU A 470 21.63 17.22 20.58
C GLU A 470 22.20 18.64 20.50
N ALA A 471 21.46 19.53 19.82
CA ALA A 471 21.77 20.96 19.82
C ALA A 471 21.77 21.52 21.26
N PRO A 472 22.60 22.55 21.57
CA PRO A 472 22.62 23.20 22.87
C PRO A 472 21.23 23.64 23.36
N ALA A 473 21.05 23.71 24.68
CA ALA A 473 19.77 24.14 25.23
C ALA A 473 19.47 25.59 24.84
N GLU A 474 18.21 25.91 24.49
CA GLU A 474 17.83 27.25 24.01
C GLU A 474 18.14 28.40 24.99
N GLY A 475 18.20 28.11 26.29
CA GLY A 475 18.56 29.07 27.34
C GLY A 475 20.05 29.37 27.44
N GLU A 476 20.90 28.56 26.80
CA GLU A 476 22.36 28.73 26.76
C GLU A 476 22.81 29.59 25.56
N LEU A 477 21.89 29.91 24.65
CA LEU A 477 22.17 30.65 23.42
C LEU A 477 21.49 32.02 23.44
N THR A 478 22.20 33.03 22.94
CA THR A 478 21.62 34.33 22.61
C THR A 478 20.65 34.22 21.43
N GLU A 479 19.80 35.24 21.23
CA GLU A 479 18.86 35.27 20.10
C GLU A 479 19.57 35.18 18.73
N ALA A 480 20.68 35.90 18.58
CA ALA A 480 21.50 35.85 17.36
C ALA A 480 22.15 34.47 17.13
N GLU A 481 22.60 33.80 18.20
CA GLU A 481 23.14 32.44 18.09
C GLU A 481 22.06 31.44 17.70
N ARG A 482 20.84 31.54 18.27
CA ARG A 482 19.72 30.67 17.90
C ARG A 482 19.32 30.83 16.44
N GLU A 483 19.29 32.06 15.94
CA GLU A 483 18.97 32.37 14.54
C GLU A 483 19.94 31.69 13.55
N GLN A 484 21.24 31.78 13.84
CA GLN A 484 22.29 31.32 12.94
C GLN A 484 22.67 29.84 13.14
N TYR A 485 22.24 29.23 14.24
CA TYR A 485 22.65 27.87 14.58
C TYR A 485 22.19 26.85 13.53
N ARG A 486 23.14 26.02 13.08
CA ARG A 486 22.90 24.83 12.26
C ARG A 486 23.70 23.67 12.83
N LEU A 487 23.15 22.47 12.74
CA LEU A 487 23.81 21.28 13.27
C LEU A 487 25.14 21.03 12.53
N PRO A 488 26.25 20.81 13.27
CA PRO A 488 27.50 20.33 12.68
C PRO A 488 27.27 19.01 11.92
N PRO A 489 28.05 18.71 10.85
CA PRO A 489 27.80 17.55 9.99
C PRO A 489 27.69 16.20 10.73
N ALA A 490 28.45 16.00 11.81
CA ALA A 490 28.38 14.78 12.61
C ALA A 490 27.07 14.68 13.42
N GLN A 491 26.64 15.78 14.05
CA GLN A 491 25.37 15.85 14.77
C GLN A 491 24.19 15.75 13.81
N ARG A 492 24.27 16.35 12.61
CA ARG A 492 23.24 16.22 11.58
C ARG A 492 23.07 14.77 11.13
N ARG A 493 24.16 14.03 10.87
CA ARG A 493 24.07 12.59 10.53
C ARG A 493 23.42 11.77 11.64
N LEU A 494 23.79 12.03 12.91
CA LEU A 494 23.17 11.40 14.06
C LEU A 494 21.65 11.72 14.13
N ALA A 495 21.29 12.98 13.91
CA ALA A 495 19.91 13.44 13.88
C ALA A 495 19.09 12.76 12.79
N VAL A 496 19.64 12.65 11.57
CA VAL A 496 19.00 11.96 10.43
C VAL A 496 18.76 10.49 10.77
N SER A 497 19.76 9.78 11.30
CA SER A 497 19.58 8.38 11.71
C SER A 497 18.50 8.22 12.78
N ARG A 498 18.48 9.07 13.81
CA ARG A 498 17.43 9.05 14.84
C ARG A 498 16.06 9.44 14.29
N LEU A 499 15.98 10.37 13.36
CA LEU A 499 14.72 10.79 12.74
C LEU A 499 14.13 9.66 11.89
N LYS A 500 14.98 8.86 11.23
CA LYS A 500 14.53 7.64 10.55
C LYS A 500 13.88 6.65 11.51
N LEU A 501 14.47 6.42 12.68
CA LEU A 501 13.88 5.57 13.73
C LEU A 501 12.56 6.16 14.24
N LEU A 502 12.53 7.45 14.54
CA LEU A 502 11.36 8.13 15.09
C LEU A 502 10.19 8.12 14.10
N SER A 503 10.44 8.45 12.83
CA SER A 503 9.42 8.42 11.77
C SER A 503 8.92 7.01 11.47
N LEU A 504 9.79 5.99 11.53
CA LEU A 504 9.38 4.59 11.45
C LEU A 504 8.41 4.22 12.58
N MET A 505 8.77 4.55 13.82
CA MET A 505 7.88 4.34 14.96
C MET A 505 6.56 5.09 14.74
N GLN A 506 6.60 6.38 14.42
CA GLN A 506 5.41 7.21 14.18
C GLN A 506 4.45 6.64 13.14
N LEU A 507 4.96 6.23 11.98
CA LEU A 507 4.14 5.78 10.85
C LEU A 507 3.64 4.33 10.99
N THR A 508 4.23 3.52 11.88
CA THR A 508 3.81 2.12 12.14
C THR A 508 3.06 1.93 13.47
N PHE A 509 3.02 2.96 14.31
CA PHE A 509 2.28 2.98 15.58
C PHE A 509 0.77 3.24 15.38
N PRO A 510 -0.11 2.82 16.31
CA PRO A 510 -1.52 3.22 16.32
C PRO A 510 -1.68 4.74 16.48
N GLY A 511 -2.74 5.32 15.92
CA GLY A 511 -2.90 6.79 15.88
C GLY A 511 -2.60 7.34 14.49
N VAL A 512 -2.86 8.64 14.32
CA VAL A 512 -2.75 9.36 13.06
C VAL A 512 -1.38 10.04 13.01
N PRO A 513 -0.41 9.55 12.22
CA PRO A 513 0.87 10.21 12.07
C PRO A 513 0.67 11.60 11.47
N CYS A 514 1.20 12.63 12.14
CA CYS A 514 1.19 14.01 11.64
C CYS A 514 2.62 14.46 11.32
N ILE A 515 2.88 14.70 10.04
CA ILE A 515 4.15 15.24 9.53
C ILE A 515 4.04 16.77 9.53
N TYR A 516 4.95 17.46 10.23
CA TYR A 516 5.03 18.91 10.18
C TYR A 516 5.90 19.33 9.00
N TYR A 517 5.41 20.22 8.13
CA TYR A 517 6.04 20.48 6.84
C TYR A 517 7.54 20.72 6.94
N GLY A 518 8.31 19.95 6.16
CA GLY A 518 9.76 20.05 6.08
C GLY A 518 10.52 19.21 7.11
N ASP A 519 9.87 18.53 8.06
CA ASP A 519 10.54 17.50 8.88
C ASP A 519 11.04 16.35 8.00
N GLU A 520 10.28 15.98 6.95
CA GLU A 520 10.66 15.03 5.91
C GLU A 520 11.71 15.56 4.93
N ALA A 521 11.87 16.89 4.86
CA ALA A 521 12.87 17.55 4.03
C ALA A 521 14.14 17.94 4.81
N GLY A 522 14.20 17.61 6.10
CA GLY A 522 15.38 17.83 6.95
C GLY A 522 15.56 19.26 7.45
N LEU A 523 14.46 20.00 7.70
CA LEU A 523 14.49 21.34 8.29
C LEU A 523 14.99 21.34 9.74
N GLU A 524 15.73 22.39 10.07
CA GLU A 524 16.28 22.69 11.40
C GLU A 524 15.68 23.99 11.93
N GLY A 525 15.65 24.16 13.24
CA GLY A 525 15.22 25.40 13.90
C GLY A 525 14.86 25.18 15.36
N TYR A 526 15.22 26.14 16.22
CA TYR A 526 14.76 26.21 17.60
C TYR A 526 13.27 26.59 17.69
N SER A 527 12.77 26.92 18.87
CA SER A 527 11.41 27.42 19.09
C SER A 527 11.06 28.66 18.24
N ASP A 528 9.78 29.04 18.27
CA ASP A 528 9.21 30.17 17.52
C ASP A 528 10.09 31.44 17.64
N PRO A 529 10.50 32.06 16.51
CA PRO A 529 10.06 31.84 15.12
C PRO A 529 10.82 30.80 14.30
N TYR A 530 11.91 30.24 14.79
CA TYR A 530 12.85 29.48 13.95
C TYR A 530 12.29 28.13 13.49
N ASN A 531 11.35 27.55 14.24
CA ASN A 531 10.62 26.35 13.83
C ASN A 531 9.65 26.58 12.66
N ARG A 532 9.42 27.83 12.24
CA ARG A 532 8.57 28.24 11.12
C ARG A 532 9.41 28.70 9.91
N GLY A 533 10.60 28.12 9.73
CA GLY A 533 11.40 28.29 8.51
C GLY A 533 10.66 27.80 7.25
N THR A 534 10.98 28.37 6.10
CA THR A 534 10.32 28.00 4.84
C THR A 534 10.67 26.59 4.38
N TYR A 535 9.76 25.96 3.62
CA TYR A 535 10.03 24.66 3.02
C TYR A 535 11.20 24.77 2.01
N PRO A 536 12.19 23.85 2.06
CA PRO A 536 13.43 23.99 1.29
C PRO A 536 13.28 23.43 -0.14
N TRP A 537 12.36 23.97 -0.94
CA TRP A 537 12.08 23.46 -2.29
C TRP A 537 13.34 23.41 -3.16
N GLY A 538 13.66 22.26 -3.72
CA GLY A 538 14.88 22.02 -4.50
C GLY A 538 16.17 21.91 -3.67
N ARG A 539 16.08 22.04 -2.34
CA ARG A 539 17.17 21.86 -1.36
C ARG A 539 16.80 20.83 -0.29
N GLU A 540 15.85 19.93 -0.60
CA GLU A 540 15.39 18.91 0.34
C GLU A 540 16.48 17.89 0.63
N ASP A 541 16.51 17.40 1.88
CA ASP A 541 17.27 16.21 2.23
C ASP A 541 16.65 14.97 1.56
N ARG A 542 17.22 14.55 0.42
CA ARG A 542 16.70 13.45 -0.40
C ARG A 542 16.69 12.13 0.35
N GLU A 543 17.66 11.90 1.23
CA GLU A 543 17.75 10.68 2.03
C GLU A 543 16.55 10.56 2.99
N LEU A 544 16.17 11.66 3.64
CA LEU A 544 14.97 11.70 4.48
C LEU A 544 13.69 11.62 3.66
N LEU A 545 13.59 12.38 2.56
CA LEU A 545 12.37 12.42 1.75
C LEU A 545 12.03 11.03 1.18
N ASP A 546 13.02 10.32 0.65
CA ASP A 546 12.83 8.96 0.12
C ASP A 546 12.49 7.97 1.24
N TRP A 547 13.08 8.15 2.43
CA TRP A 547 12.73 7.37 3.61
C TRP A 547 11.27 7.57 4.04
N TYR A 548 10.79 8.82 4.13
CA TYR A 548 9.39 9.10 4.48
C TYR A 548 8.44 8.51 3.45
N LYS A 549 8.69 8.71 2.14
CA LYS A 549 7.91 8.07 1.07
C LYS A 549 7.82 6.56 1.25
N ARG A 550 8.94 5.92 1.61
CA ARG A 550 9.01 4.47 1.82
C ARG A 550 8.17 4.02 3.01
N VAL A 551 8.30 4.67 4.17
CA VAL A 551 7.58 4.26 5.38
C VAL A 551 6.08 4.61 5.31
N VAL A 552 5.72 5.71 4.64
CA VAL A 552 4.30 6.01 4.39
C VAL A 552 3.67 4.95 3.48
N LYS A 553 4.36 4.52 2.42
CA LYS A 553 3.92 3.39 1.58
C LYS A 553 3.74 2.12 2.39
N LEU A 554 4.66 1.82 3.32
CA LEU A 554 4.52 0.69 4.24
C LEU A 554 3.22 0.78 5.05
N ARG A 555 2.88 1.95 5.61
CA ARG A 555 1.63 2.13 6.36
C ARG A 555 0.39 1.85 5.51
N HIS A 556 0.37 2.33 4.27
CA HIS A 556 -0.77 2.15 3.35
C HIS A 556 -0.90 0.72 2.82
N GLU A 557 0.22 0.02 2.64
CA GLU A 557 0.26 -1.34 2.09
C GLU A 557 -0.23 -2.40 3.09
N TYR A 558 -0.01 -2.19 4.39
CA TYR A 558 -0.30 -3.18 5.44
C TYR A 558 -1.40 -2.70 6.39
N GLU A 559 -2.63 -3.18 6.16
CA GLU A 559 -3.82 -2.83 6.95
C GLU A 559 -3.62 -3.07 8.46
N VAL A 560 -2.82 -4.07 8.85
CA VAL A 560 -2.50 -4.33 10.26
C VAL A 560 -1.83 -3.14 10.97
N LEU A 561 -1.13 -2.25 10.23
CA LEU A 561 -0.50 -1.04 10.79
C LEU A 561 -1.51 0.08 11.07
N THR A 562 -2.73 0.00 10.57
CA THR A 562 -3.78 0.98 10.89
C THR A 562 -4.81 0.39 11.85
N GLU A 563 -5.16 -0.88 11.71
CA GLU A 563 -6.28 -1.47 12.46
C GLU A 563 -5.88 -2.57 13.45
N GLY A 564 -4.71 -3.17 13.27
CA GLY A 564 -4.26 -4.30 14.07
C GLY A 564 -4.14 -3.96 15.55
N GLU A 565 -4.41 -4.94 16.42
CA GLU A 565 -4.19 -4.88 17.86
C GLU A 565 -2.76 -4.47 18.19
N PHE A 566 -2.59 -3.74 19.28
CA PHE A 566 -1.31 -3.19 19.69
C PHE A 566 -0.77 -3.91 20.92
N GLN A 567 0.52 -4.27 20.86
CA GLN A 567 1.25 -4.80 22.02
C GLN A 567 2.64 -4.18 22.08
N SER A 568 2.96 -3.48 23.17
CA SER A 568 4.29 -2.93 23.42
C SER A 568 5.19 -3.94 24.15
N PHE A 569 6.51 -3.91 23.90
CA PHE A 569 7.51 -4.68 24.64
C PHE A 569 8.89 -4.02 24.57
N TYR A 570 9.85 -4.55 25.33
CA TYR A 570 11.24 -4.11 25.30
C TYR A 570 12.20 -5.27 25.58
N GLN A 571 13.47 -5.12 25.18
CA GLN A 571 14.55 -6.06 25.52
C GLN A 571 15.83 -5.30 25.88
N GLY A 572 16.27 -5.44 27.13
CA GLY A 572 17.36 -4.63 27.66
C GLY A 572 17.04 -3.14 27.72
N GLU A 573 18.07 -2.30 27.76
CA GLU A 573 17.93 -0.85 27.98
C GLU A 573 17.70 -0.03 26.70
N ASP A 574 18.08 -0.57 25.54
CA ASP A 574 18.15 0.18 24.27
C ASP A 574 17.19 -0.30 23.18
N VAL A 575 16.54 -1.45 23.35
CA VAL A 575 15.63 -1.99 22.34
C VAL A 575 14.19 -1.84 22.81
N TYR A 576 13.48 -0.95 22.11
CA TYR A 576 12.03 -0.81 22.22
C TYR A 576 11.37 -1.43 20.99
N GLY A 577 10.25 -2.10 21.19
CA GLY A 577 9.49 -2.69 20.11
C GLY A 577 8.00 -2.75 20.38
N PHE A 578 7.24 -2.95 19.31
CA PHE A 578 5.82 -3.21 19.42
C PHE A 578 5.33 -4.11 18.30
N LYS A 579 4.20 -4.78 18.56
CA LYS A 579 3.52 -5.65 17.61
C LYS A 579 2.20 -5.02 17.18
N ARG A 580 1.87 -5.22 15.91
CA ARG A 580 0.60 -4.93 15.29
C ARG A 580 0.03 -6.24 14.80
N ARG A 581 -1.07 -6.70 15.40
CA ARG A 581 -1.64 -8.03 15.12
C ARG A 581 -3.01 -7.93 14.48
N GLY A 582 -3.17 -8.59 13.35
CA GLY A 582 -4.41 -8.65 12.59
C GLY A 582 -4.93 -10.08 12.45
N PRO A 583 -6.07 -10.25 11.76
CA PRO A 583 -6.62 -11.57 11.49
C PRO A 583 -5.72 -12.41 10.59
N LYS A 584 -5.10 -11.81 9.56
CA LYS A 584 -4.29 -12.50 8.53
C LYS A 584 -2.78 -12.46 8.78
N GLU A 585 -2.31 -11.48 9.54
CA GLU A 585 -0.89 -11.13 9.61
C GLU A 585 -0.52 -10.46 10.95
N GLU A 586 0.78 -10.38 11.23
CA GLU A 586 1.36 -9.67 12.36
C GLU A 586 2.62 -8.94 11.89
N ILE A 587 2.80 -7.68 12.32
CA ILE A 587 4.03 -6.93 12.11
C ILE A 587 4.65 -6.60 13.47
N ILE A 588 5.95 -6.81 13.60
CA ILE A 588 6.76 -6.44 14.76
C ILE A 588 7.75 -5.35 14.33
N VAL A 589 7.71 -4.20 14.99
CA VAL A 589 8.68 -3.12 14.77
C VAL A 589 9.66 -3.10 15.94
N LEU A 590 10.95 -3.10 15.63
CA LEU A 590 12.05 -3.07 16.57
C LEU A 590 12.97 -1.90 16.27
N VAL A 591 13.38 -1.18 17.32
CA VAL A 591 14.32 -0.05 17.22
C VAL A 591 15.42 -0.21 18.26
N ASN A 592 16.67 -0.09 17.81
CA ASN A 592 17.85 0.02 18.67
C ASN A 592 18.29 1.49 18.74
N ARG A 593 18.14 2.14 19.91
CA ARG A 593 18.57 3.54 20.10
C ARG A 593 20.08 3.72 20.28
N HIS A 594 20.83 2.65 20.50
CA HIS A 594 22.24 2.77 20.86
C HIS A 594 23.07 3.30 19.67
N VAL A 595 23.93 4.28 19.92
CA VAL A 595 24.69 5.01 18.87
C VAL A 595 25.82 4.20 18.22
N SER A 596 26.46 3.27 18.96
CA SER A 596 27.58 2.46 18.46
C SER A 596 27.49 0.94 18.67
N GLN A 597 26.62 0.43 19.56
CA GLN A 597 26.52 -1.00 19.86
C GLN A 597 25.37 -1.66 19.09
N ARG A 598 25.68 -2.83 18.54
CA ARG A 598 24.67 -3.76 18.04
C ARG A 598 23.93 -4.39 19.21
N ARG A 599 22.64 -4.67 19.01
CA ARG A 599 21.82 -5.39 19.99
C ARG A 599 21.29 -6.66 19.35
N ARG A 600 21.35 -7.76 20.09
CA ARG A 600 20.71 -9.02 19.69
C ARG A 600 19.37 -9.14 20.37
N VAL A 601 18.35 -9.51 19.62
CA VAL A 601 16.97 -9.55 20.08
C VAL A 601 16.40 -10.94 19.83
N MET A 602 15.76 -11.50 20.85
CA MET A 602 15.09 -12.79 20.74
C MET A 602 13.60 -12.57 20.51
N LEU A 603 13.10 -12.90 19.32
CA LEU A 603 11.68 -12.85 19.04
C LEU A 603 11.07 -14.24 19.20
N ALA A 604 10.11 -14.37 20.12
CA ALA A 604 9.25 -15.53 20.15
C ALA A 604 8.38 -15.55 18.88
N PRO A 605 8.12 -16.73 18.29
CA PRO A 605 7.18 -16.85 17.19
C PRO A 605 5.79 -16.34 17.59
N PRO A 606 4.96 -15.87 16.63
CA PRO A 606 3.60 -15.44 16.91
C PRO A 606 2.83 -16.51 17.71
N GLY A 607 2.28 -16.16 18.88
CA GLY A 607 1.53 -17.10 19.72
C GLY A 607 0.08 -17.28 19.25
N GLY A 608 -0.36 -18.51 18.98
CA GLY A 608 -1.74 -18.88 18.63
C GLY A 608 -1.82 -20.22 17.87
N ASP A 609 -3.00 -20.83 17.80
CA ASP A 609 -3.28 -22.18 17.27
C ASP A 609 -3.00 -22.41 15.77
N GLY A 610 -2.23 -21.54 15.11
CA GLY A 610 -1.91 -21.62 13.69
C GLY A 610 -0.43 -21.83 13.45
N GLU A 611 -0.08 -22.77 12.57
CA GLU A 611 1.26 -22.85 12.01
C GLU A 611 1.64 -21.51 11.34
N THR A 612 2.82 -20.97 11.62
CA THR A 612 3.29 -19.68 11.08
C THR A 612 3.93 -19.86 9.70
N GLY A 613 3.57 -19.03 8.73
CA GLY A 613 4.02 -19.13 7.34
C GLY A 613 5.24 -18.25 7.08
N GLY A 614 6.39 -18.60 7.64
CA GLY A 614 7.65 -17.84 7.50
C GLY A 614 7.60 -16.42 8.09
N ALA A 615 8.76 -15.76 8.14
CA ALA A 615 8.90 -14.37 8.57
C ALA A 615 9.71 -13.58 7.54
N LEU A 616 9.42 -12.30 7.37
CA LEU A 616 10.10 -11.41 6.42
C LEU A 616 10.57 -10.14 7.13
N GLU A 617 11.76 -9.66 6.83
CA GLU A 617 12.20 -8.31 7.19
C GLU A 617 11.81 -7.36 6.04
N LEU A 618 10.85 -6.48 6.29
CA LEU A 618 10.23 -5.67 5.23
C LEU A 618 11.12 -4.52 4.71
N LEU A 619 12.08 -4.02 5.50
CA LEU A 619 12.96 -2.91 5.10
C LEU A 619 14.08 -3.34 4.16
N GLU A 620 14.48 -4.61 4.17
CA GLU A 620 15.53 -5.16 3.34
C GLU A 620 14.99 -6.19 2.33
N GLY A 621 13.76 -6.67 2.52
CA GLY A 621 13.16 -7.68 1.66
C GLY A 621 13.71 -9.08 1.91
N THR A 622 14.21 -9.34 3.12
CA THR A 622 14.92 -10.59 3.44
C THR A 622 14.00 -11.60 4.09
N VAL A 623 14.11 -12.86 3.66
CA VAL A 623 13.41 -13.98 4.30
C VAL A 623 14.14 -14.38 5.57
N ILE A 624 13.38 -14.58 6.64
CA ILE A 624 13.87 -15.06 7.92
C ILE A 624 13.36 -16.49 8.11
N ASP A 625 14.28 -17.44 8.12
CA ASP A 625 14.00 -18.86 8.32
C ASP A 625 13.55 -19.13 9.77
N ALA A 626 12.27 -18.90 10.05
CA ALA A 626 11.67 -19.15 11.34
C ALA A 626 11.31 -20.65 11.49
N VAL A 627 12.28 -21.48 11.84
CA VAL A 627 12.07 -22.89 12.19
C VAL A 627 11.51 -22.99 13.61
N GLN A 628 10.18 -23.02 13.76
CA GLN A 628 9.41 -23.43 14.97
C GLN A 628 9.85 -22.92 16.37
N GLY A 629 10.79 -21.99 16.47
CA GLY A 629 11.40 -21.54 17.71
C GLY A 629 11.75 -20.05 17.69
N PRO A 630 12.30 -19.52 18.79
CA PRO A 630 12.69 -18.12 18.89
C PRO A 630 13.71 -17.75 17.81
N VAL A 631 13.52 -16.60 17.17
CA VAL A 631 14.43 -16.06 16.16
C VAL A 631 15.36 -15.06 16.82
N GLU A 632 16.66 -15.25 16.69
CA GLU A 632 17.68 -14.26 17.07
C GLU A 632 17.86 -13.28 15.90
N LEU A 633 17.69 -11.99 16.18
CA LEU A 633 17.88 -10.92 15.20
C LEU A 633 19.03 -10.00 15.63
N ASP A 634 19.87 -9.64 14.68
CA ASP A 634 20.87 -8.57 14.85
C ASP A 634 20.26 -7.22 14.49
N LEU A 635 20.31 -6.26 15.42
CA LEU A 635 19.93 -4.87 15.21
C LEU A 635 21.17 -3.98 15.22
N PRO A 636 21.51 -3.32 14.09
CA PRO A 636 22.64 -2.40 14.04
C PRO A 636 22.44 -1.18 14.97
N PRO A 637 23.52 -0.45 15.32
CA PRO A 637 23.41 0.79 16.07
C PRO A 637 22.55 1.79 15.29
N LEU A 638 21.65 2.49 15.98
CA LEU A 638 20.64 3.36 15.36
C LEU A 638 19.87 2.67 14.23
N GLY A 639 19.66 1.36 14.37
CA GLY A 639 19.00 0.50 13.40
C GLY A 639 17.59 0.13 13.80
N ALA A 640 16.81 -0.29 12.80
CA ALA A 640 15.48 -0.84 13.00
C ALA A 640 15.26 -2.07 12.13
N LYS A 641 14.30 -2.91 12.52
CA LYS A 641 13.75 -3.98 11.69
C LYS A 641 12.23 -4.02 11.79
N VAL A 642 11.58 -4.35 10.68
CA VAL A 642 10.13 -4.53 10.57
C VAL A 642 9.87 -5.96 10.15
N ILE A 643 9.50 -6.80 11.11
CA ILE A 643 9.29 -8.23 10.90
C ILE A 643 7.83 -8.50 10.61
N TYR A 644 7.54 -9.03 9.43
CA TYR A 644 6.22 -9.44 9.00
C TYR A 644 6.05 -10.95 9.12
N TYR A 645 4.94 -11.36 9.72
CA TYR A 645 4.48 -12.73 9.78
C TYR A 645 3.15 -12.86 9.08
N ARG A 646 3.06 -13.82 8.15
CA ARG A 646 1.79 -14.24 7.57
C ARG A 646 1.29 -15.48 8.32
N LYS A 647 0.03 -15.49 8.75
CA LYS A 647 -0.56 -16.71 9.29
C LYS A 647 -0.73 -17.72 8.15
N LYS A 648 -0.36 -19.00 8.33
CA LYS A 648 -0.52 -19.98 7.24
C LYS A 648 -2.00 -20.10 6.88
N LYS A 649 -2.26 -20.04 5.59
CA LYS A 649 -3.50 -20.54 5.00
C LYS A 649 -3.31 -22.03 4.72
N ALA A 650 -4.30 -22.85 5.05
CA ALA A 650 -4.33 -24.22 4.54
C ALA A 650 -4.53 -24.15 3.02
N TYR A 651 -3.47 -24.40 2.25
CA TYR A 651 -3.60 -24.51 0.80
C TYR A 651 -4.30 -25.83 0.45
N GLY A 652 -5.09 -25.84 -0.63
CA GLY A 652 -5.67 -27.06 -1.19
C GLY A 652 -4.62 -27.94 -1.88
N LYS A 653 -5.02 -28.68 -2.92
CA LYS A 653 -4.15 -29.70 -3.57
C LYS A 653 -2.91 -29.13 -4.27
N ARG A 654 -2.85 -27.83 -4.52
CA ARG A 654 -1.70 -27.12 -5.12
C ARG A 654 -1.04 -26.24 -4.06
N GLY A 655 -0.14 -26.83 -3.29
CA GLY A 655 0.72 -26.07 -2.38
C GLY A 655 1.66 -25.13 -3.14
N PRO A 656 2.28 -24.14 -2.46
CA PRO A 656 3.11 -23.12 -3.08
C PRO A 656 4.45 -23.64 -3.61
N ALA A 657 4.91 -24.82 -3.15
CA ALA A 657 6.20 -25.36 -3.54
C ALA A 657 6.13 -26.11 -4.87
N LEU A 658 6.93 -25.66 -5.84
CA LEU A 658 7.15 -26.34 -7.10
C LEU A 658 8.00 -27.61 -6.89
N PRO A 659 7.63 -28.76 -7.50
CA PRO A 659 8.46 -29.96 -7.51
C PRO A 659 9.65 -29.78 -8.46
N ARG A 660 10.72 -30.56 -8.25
CA ARG A 660 11.87 -30.59 -9.15
C ARG A 660 11.47 -31.15 -10.51
N ARG A 661 11.60 -30.36 -11.58
CA ARG A 661 11.32 -30.76 -12.97
C ARG A 661 12.25 -30.06 -13.95
N ALA A 662 12.32 -30.60 -15.16
CA ALA A 662 12.91 -29.94 -16.32
C ALA A 662 11.84 -29.74 -17.41
N GLY A 663 12.03 -28.75 -18.27
CA GLY A 663 11.10 -28.44 -19.34
C GLY A 663 11.72 -27.72 -20.52
N VAL A 664 10.92 -27.59 -21.57
CA VAL A 664 11.33 -26.96 -22.82
C VAL A 664 10.42 -25.76 -23.12
N LEU A 665 11.02 -24.63 -23.46
CA LEU A 665 10.33 -23.46 -24.02
C LEU A 665 10.25 -23.61 -25.54
N LEU A 666 9.04 -23.75 -26.07
CA LEU A 666 8.77 -23.79 -27.50
C LEU A 666 7.37 -23.24 -27.79
N PRO A 667 7.24 -22.10 -28.49
CA PRO A 667 5.93 -21.60 -28.91
C PRO A 667 5.24 -22.60 -29.85
N VAL A 668 3.91 -22.74 -29.76
CA VAL A 668 3.14 -23.63 -30.67
C VAL A 668 3.34 -23.22 -32.13
N THR A 669 3.44 -21.90 -32.40
CA THR A 669 3.68 -21.36 -33.75
C THR A 669 5.01 -21.82 -34.37
N ALA A 670 6.00 -22.14 -33.54
CA ALA A 670 7.31 -22.62 -33.95
C ALA A 670 7.33 -24.13 -34.24
N LEU A 671 6.24 -24.86 -34.02
CA LEU A 671 6.16 -26.25 -34.44
C LEU A 671 6.10 -26.35 -35.97
N PRO A 672 6.64 -27.42 -36.58
CA PRO A 672 6.54 -27.63 -38.02
C PRO A 672 5.08 -27.83 -38.42
N SER A 673 4.69 -27.30 -39.57
CA SER A 673 3.35 -27.52 -40.11
C SER A 673 3.35 -27.31 -41.62
N ALA A 674 2.52 -28.07 -42.32
CA ALA A 674 2.28 -27.90 -43.75
C ALA A 674 1.53 -26.59 -44.07
N TRP A 675 0.98 -25.90 -43.06
CA TRP A 675 0.19 -24.67 -43.21
C TRP A 675 0.99 -23.38 -43.03
N GLY A 676 2.32 -23.46 -42.95
CA GLY A 676 3.21 -22.31 -42.78
C GLY A 676 3.25 -21.71 -41.37
N ILE A 677 2.55 -22.30 -40.40
CA ILE A 677 2.62 -21.97 -38.98
C ILE A 677 2.29 -23.21 -38.16
N GLY A 678 3.00 -23.43 -37.06
CA GLY A 678 2.67 -24.52 -36.13
C GLY A 678 1.24 -24.39 -35.58
N ASP A 679 0.61 -25.54 -35.36
CA ASP A 679 -0.80 -25.65 -34.98
C ASP A 679 -1.01 -26.77 -33.94
N LEU A 680 -2.25 -26.93 -33.48
CA LEU A 680 -2.66 -27.92 -32.47
C LEU A 680 -2.85 -29.33 -33.06
N GLY A 681 -2.29 -29.61 -34.23
CA GLY A 681 -2.30 -30.88 -34.94
C GLY A 681 -1.19 -31.85 -34.52
N GLU A 682 -0.86 -32.79 -35.41
CA GLU A 682 0.03 -33.93 -35.14
C GLU A 682 1.36 -33.53 -34.49
N ASN A 683 1.99 -32.45 -34.93
CA ASN A 683 3.29 -32.02 -34.41
C ASN A 683 3.25 -31.56 -32.95
N ALA A 684 2.12 -31.04 -32.46
CA ALA A 684 1.96 -30.70 -31.04
C ALA A 684 1.88 -31.97 -30.16
N TYR A 685 1.17 -33.01 -30.61
CA TYR A 685 1.12 -34.30 -29.93
C TYR A 685 2.48 -35.00 -29.98
N ARG A 686 3.16 -34.98 -31.13
CA ARG A 686 4.53 -35.50 -31.30
C ARG A 686 5.52 -34.79 -30.38
N PHE A 687 5.37 -33.49 -30.17
CA PHE A 687 6.22 -32.74 -29.24
C PHE A 687 6.01 -33.17 -27.78
N ILE A 688 4.76 -33.40 -27.36
CA ILE A 688 4.46 -33.96 -26.03
C ILE A 688 5.10 -35.36 -25.87
N ASP A 689 5.02 -36.20 -26.91
CA ASP A 689 5.64 -37.53 -26.89
C ASP A 689 7.17 -37.46 -26.82
N PHE A 690 7.78 -36.50 -27.54
CA PHE A 690 9.21 -36.20 -27.41
C PHE A 690 9.58 -35.78 -25.99
N LEU A 691 8.84 -34.84 -25.38
CA LEU A 691 9.10 -34.39 -24.01
C LEU A 691 9.03 -35.55 -23.01
N GLN A 692 7.99 -36.39 -23.12
CA GLN A 692 7.86 -37.59 -22.29
C GLN A 692 9.07 -38.52 -22.47
N ALA A 693 9.46 -38.80 -23.72
CA ALA A 693 10.58 -39.69 -24.02
C ALA A 693 11.94 -39.13 -23.54
N ALA A 694 12.12 -37.81 -23.58
CA ALA A 694 13.30 -37.10 -23.08
C ALA A 694 13.25 -36.81 -21.56
N GLY A 695 12.27 -37.34 -20.83
CA GLY A 695 12.16 -37.17 -19.39
C GLY A 695 11.83 -35.75 -18.92
N GLN A 696 11.35 -34.90 -19.84
CA GLN A 696 10.96 -33.52 -19.57
C GLN A 696 9.51 -33.49 -19.10
N GLY A 697 9.23 -32.76 -18.02
CA GLY A 697 7.90 -32.75 -17.39
C GLY A 697 7.09 -31.49 -17.64
N ILE A 698 7.63 -30.51 -18.38
CA ILE A 698 7.01 -29.21 -18.60
C ILE A 698 7.19 -28.78 -20.06
N TRP A 699 6.11 -28.29 -20.66
CA TRP A 699 6.13 -27.52 -21.90
C TRP A 699 5.75 -26.08 -21.59
N GLN A 700 6.70 -25.15 -21.73
CA GLN A 700 6.40 -23.73 -21.69
C GLN A 700 6.05 -23.21 -23.09
N VAL A 701 4.93 -22.50 -23.18
CA VAL A 701 4.49 -21.81 -24.39
C VAL A 701 4.36 -20.30 -24.12
N LEU A 702 4.46 -19.52 -25.19
CA LEU A 702 4.15 -18.09 -25.19
C LEU A 702 2.61 -17.88 -25.18
N PRO A 703 2.12 -16.63 -25.02
CA PRO A 703 0.68 -16.38 -25.02
C PRO A 703 -0.01 -16.97 -26.25
N LEU A 704 -1.09 -17.71 -26.03
CA LEU A 704 -1.88 -18.37 -27.10
C LEU A 704 -2.94 -17.45 -27.69
N ASN A 705 -2.94 -16.19 -27.29
CA ASN A 705 -3.91 -15.20 -27.73
C ASN A 705 -3.68 -14.82 -29.21
N PRO A 706 -4.69 -14.28 -29.90
CA PRO A 706 -4.54 -13.77 -31.26
C PRO A 706 -3.36 -12.81 -31.37
N LEU A 707 -2.65 -12.85 -32.48
CA LEU A 707 -1.45 -12.03 -32.70
C LEU A 707 -1.87 -10.65 -33.21
N GLY A 708 -1.32 -9.58 -32.63
CA GLY A 708 -1.50 -8.23 -33.13
C GLY A 708 -0.34 -7.73 -33.97
N GLU A 709 0.05 -6.48 -33.73
CA GLU A 709 1.12 -5.81 -34.47
C GLU A 709 2.44 -6.57 -34.40
N GLY A 710 3.18 -6.59 -35.51
CA GLY A 710 4.43 -7.36 -35.63
C GLY A 710 4.28 -8.88 -35.48
N ASN A 711 3.05 -9.41 -35.52
CA ASN A 711 2.72 -10.81 -35.18
C ASN A 711 3.10 -11.19 -33.74
N SER A 712 3.17 -10.21 -32.84
CA SER A 712 3.57 -10.43 -31.46
C SER A 712 2.46 -11.09 -30.64
N PRO A 713 2.75 -12.16 -29.88
CA PRO A 713 1.80 -12.74 -28.92
C PRO A 713 1.60 -11.85 -27.68
N TYR A 714 2.47 -10.85 -27.46
CA TYR A 714 2.38 -9.89 -26.34
C TYR A 714 1.54 -8.65 -26.67
N TYR A 715 1.11 -8.51 -27.93
CA TYR A 715 0.32 -7.37 -28.39
C TYR A 715 -1.04 -7.83 -28.91
N SER A 716 -1.79 -8.58 -28.10
CA SER A 716 -3.01 -9.25 -28.56
C SER A 716 -4.25 -8.33 -28.60
N PRO A 717 -5.12 -8.45 -29.63
CA PRO A 717 -6.42 -7.78 -29.67
C PRO A 717 -7.49 -8.42 -28.76
N GLY A 718 -7.19 -9.52 -28.06
CA GLY A 718 -8.11 -10.12 -27.10
C GLY A 718 -7.43 -11.03 -26.08
N ALA A 719 -7.42 -10.62 -24.81
CA ALA A 719 -6.73 -11.29 -23.71
C ALA A 719 -7.36 -12.64 -23.30
N PHE A 720 -8.62 -12.89 -23.68
CA PHE A 720 -9.34 -14.14 -23.41
C PHE A 720 -9.41 -15.07 -24.63
N ALA A 721 -9.31 -14.51 -25.83
CA ALA A 721 -9.43 -15.27 -27.07
C ALA A 721 -8.20 -16.16 -27.31
N GLY A 722 -8.40 -17.26 -28.02
CA GLY A 722 -7.34 -18.09 -28.57
C GLY A 722 -7.03 -17.73 -30.02
N ASN A 723 -5.78 -17.92 -30.44
CA ASN A 723 -5.33 -17.62 -31.79
C ASN A 723 -5.91 -18.63 -32.81
N PRO A 724 -6.80 -18.19 -33.73
CA PRO A 724 -7.39 -19.09 -34.73
C PRO A 724 -6.35 -19.71 -35.69
N LEU A 725 -5.18 -19.09 -35.84
CA LEU A 725 -4.10 -19.66 -36.66
C LEU A 725 -3.53 -20.96 -36.09
N LEU A 726 -3.80 -21.28 -34.82
CA LEU A 726 -3.36 -22.52 -34.20
C LEU A 726 -4.33 -23.69 -34.46
N ILE A 727 -5.50 -23.47 -35.06
CA ILE A 727 -6.45 -24.55 -35.37
C ILE A 727 -5.87 -25.44 -36.48
N SER A 728 -5.80 -26.76 -36.29
CA SER A 728 -5.37 -27.72 -37.30
C SER A 728 -6.52 -28.05 -38.26
N PRO A 729 -6.37 -27.81 -39.59
CA PRO A 729 -7.34 -28.22 -40.60
C PRO A 729 -7.52 -29.74 -40.72
N GLU A 730 -6.49 -30.54 -40.46
CA GLU A 730 -6.55 -32.01 -40.53
C GLU A 730 -7.55 -32.59 -39.53
N GLN A 731 -7.59 -32.04 -38.31
CA GLN A 731 -8.59 -32.47 -37.33
C GLN A 731 -10.02 -32.13 -37.76
N LEU A 732 -10.22 -31.06 -38.53
CA LEU A 732 -11.55 -30.72 -39.07
C LEU A 732 -12.02 -31.74 -40.12
N VAL A 733 -11.09 -32.36 -40.85
CA VAL A 733 -11.40 -33.51 -41.74
C VAL A 733 -11.87 -34.71 -40.92
N ALA A 734 -11.18 -35.02 -39.83
CA ALA A 734 -11.57 -36.11 -38.93
C ALA A 734 -12.96 -35.89 -38.29
N TRP A 735 -13.42 -34.66 -38.19
CA TRP A 735 -14.76 -34.30 -37.70
C TRP A 735 -15.79 -34.09 -38.81
N GLY A 736 -15.44 -34.28 -40.09
CA GLY A 736 -16.35 -34.11 -41.22
C GLY A 736 -16.73 -32.65 -41.52
N LEU A 737 -15.97 -31.68 -40.99
CA LEU A 737 -16.16 -30.25 -41.27
C LEU A 737 -15.39 -29.81 -42.53
N LEU A 738 -14.34 -30.53 -42.89
CA LEU A 738 -13.62 -30.40 -44.15
C LEU A 738 -13.55 -31.72 -44.89
N LEU A 739 -13.45 -31.67 -46.21
CA LEU A 739 -13.20 -32.85 -47.03
C LEU A 739 -11.68 -33.04 -47.22
N PRO A 740 -11.18 -34.29 -47.27
CA PRO A 740 -9.77 -34.56 -47.53
C PRO A 740 -9.24 -33.88 -48.80
N GLU A 741 -10.09 -33.76 -49.83
CA GLU A 741 -9.72 -33.15 -51.12
C GLU A 741 -9.52 -31.64 -51.02
N GLU A 742 -10.31 -30.93 -50.21
CA GLU A 742 -10.14 -29.48 -50.01
C GLU A 742 -8.83 -29.16 -49.32
N VAL A 743 -8.48 -29.99 -48.33
CA VAL A 743 -7.20 -29.91 -47.64
C VAL A 743 -6.04 -30.18 -48.59
N ARG A 744 -6.12 -31.23 -49.42
CA ARG A 744 -5.10 -31.53 -50.44
C ARG A 744 -4.92 -30.39 -51.45
N GLN A 745 -6.01 -29.83 -51.95
CA GLN A 745 -5.96 -28.71 -52.91
C GLN A 745 -5.38 -27.45 -52.29
N ALA A 746 -5.75 -27.13 -51.05
CA ALA A 746 -5.18 -25.98 -50.33
C ALA A 746 -3.68 -26.15 -50.11
N LEU A 747 -3.23 -27.35 -49.70
CA LEU A 747 -1.81 -27.65 -49.51
C LEU A 747 -1.01 -27.55 -50.82
N ALA A 748 -1.53 -28.10 -51.92
CA ALA A 748 -0.90 -28.00 -53.24
C ALA A 748 -0.75 -26.54 -53.68
N GLY A 749 -1.73 -25.68 -53.36
CA GLY A 749 -1.71 -24.25 -53.69
C GLY A 749 -0.69 -23.42 -52.90
N ILE A 750 -0.16 -23.92 -51.79
CA ILE A 750 0.76 -23.16 -50.92
C ILE A 750 2.18 -23.73 -50.87
N ALA A 751 2.42 -24.92 -51.42
CA ALA A 751 3.72 -25.61 -51.34
C ALA A 751 4.91 -24.76 -51.83
N GLY A 752 4.70 -23.89 -52.82
CA GLY A 752 5.74 -22.99 -53.35
C GLY A 752 6.01 -21.73 -52.51
N GLY A 753 5.15 -21.41 -51.52
CA GLY A 753 5.23 -20.20 -50.69
C GLY A 753 5.83 -20.43 -49.29
N LEU A 754 6.21 -21.66 -48.97
CA LEU A 754 6.75 -22.05 -47.67
C LEU A 754 8.28 -22.01 -47.69
N LYS A 755 8.88 -21.36 -46.67
CA LYS A 755 10.33 -21.35 -46.46
C LYS A 755 10.66 -22.28 -45.29
N ALA A 756 11.57 -23.22 -45.50
CA ALA A 756 12.01 -24.13 -44.43
C ALA A 756 12.53 -23.36 -43.21
N GLY A 757 12.12 -23.79 -42.02
CA GLY A 757 12.55 -23.20 -40.74
C GLY A 757 11.96 -21.82 -40.41
N ARG A 758 11.00 -21.31 -41.20
CA ARG A 758 10.33 -20.02 -40.92
C ARG A 758 8.81 -20.05 -41.07
N VAL A 759 8.14 -19.39 -40.13
CA VAL A 759 6.70 -19.13 -40.14
C VAL A 759 6.35 -18.12 -41.22
N ASN A 760 5.29 -18.38 -41.99
CA ASN A 760 4.70 -17.45 -42.96
C ASN A 760 3.28 -17.05 -42.51
N TYR A 761 3.18 -16.03 -41.66
CA TYR A 761 1.92 -15.56 -41.09
C TYR A 761 0.89 -15.12 -42.13
N ALA A 762 1.33 -14.41 -43.19
CA ALA A 762 0.43 -13.89 -44.22
C ALA A 762 -0.23 -15.01 -45.03
N LEU A 763 0.56 -16.02 -45.43
CA LEU A 763 0.09 -17.20 -46.11
C LEU A 763 -0.87 -18.02 -45.22
N ALA A 764 -0.47 -18.26 -43.97
CA ALA A 764 -1.27 -19.01 -43.01
C ALA A 764 -2.63 -18.36 -42.76
N ARG A 765 -2.68 -17.03 -42.55
CA ARG A 765 -3.94 -16.27 -42.39
C ARG A 765 -4.87 -16.48 -43.58
N THR A 766 -4.37 -16.29 -44.79
CA THR A 766 -5.18 -16.33 -46.01
C THR A 766 -5.76 -17.72 -46.28
N VAL A 767 -4.91 -18.75 -46.16
CA VAL A 767 -5.28 -20.11 -46.56
C VAL A 767 -6.15 -20.78 -45.50
N LYS A 768 -5.83 -20.58 -44.21
CA LYS A 768 -6.61 -21.17 -43.12
C LYS A 768 -7.97 -20.51 -42.99
N ASP A 769 -8.09 -19.18 -43.17
CA ASP A 769 -9.41 -18.51 -43.14
C ASP A 769 -10.34 -19.05 -44.24
N LYS A 770 -9.83 -19.26 -45.47
CA LYS A 770 -10.62 -19.87 -46.55
C LYS A 770 -11.16 -21.24 -46.17
N LEU A 771 -10.32 -22.11 -45.60
CA LEU A 771 -10.72 -23.44 -45.14
C LEU A 771 -11.72 -23.35 -43.98
N PHE A 772 -11.50 -22.46 -43.02
CA PHE A 772 -12.40 -22.34 -41.87
C PHE A 772 -13.76 -21.77 -42.24
N ARG A 773 -13.85 -20.89 -43.24
CA ARG A 773 -15.13 -20.45 -43.80
C ARG A 773 -15.88 -21.59 -44.49
N GLN A 774 -15.19 -22.48 -45.21
CA GLN A 774 -15.79 -23.70 -45.76
C GLN A 774 -16.30 -24.63 -44.65
N ALA A 775 -15.51 -24.81 -43.58
CA ALA A 775 -15.91 -25.58 -42.41
C ALA A 775 -17.13 -24.98 -41.72
N PHE A 776 -17.20 -23.65 -41.60
CA PHE A 776 -18.33 -22.94 -41.02
C PHE A 776 -19.59 -23.04 -41.88
N ALA A 777 -19.48 -22.95 -43.20
CA ALA A 777 -20.61 -23.15 -44.10
C ALA A 777 -21.23 -24.54 -43.91
N ARG A 778 -20.40 -25.59 -43.84
CA ARG A 778 -20.87 -26.96 -43.55
C ARG A 778 -21.47 -27.10 -42.17
N TRP A 779 -20.86 -26.48 -41.15
CA TRP A 779 -21.40 -26.44 -39.80
C TRP A 779 -22.81 -25.84 -39.76
N ARG A 780 -23.05 -24.79 -40.54
CA ARG A 780 -24.38 -24.16 -40.67
C ARG A 780 -25.39 -25.02 -41.42
N GLU A 781 -24.99 -25.60 -42.55
CA GLU A 781 -25.88 -26.38 -43.42
C GLU A 781 -26.30 -27.73 -42.81
N GLY A 782 -25.41 -28.39 -42.06
CA GLY A 782 -25.67 -29.71 -41.46
C GLY A 782 -26.53 -29.68 -40.19
N GLY A 783 -26.73 -28.50 -39.57
CA GLY A 783 -27.15 -28.43 -38.17
C GLY A 783 -26.28 -29.34 -37.28
N THR A 784 -26.67 -29.57 -36.03
CA THR A 784 -25.99 -30.55 -35.17
C THR A 784 -26.17 -32.02 -35.62
N ARG A 785 -26.60 -32.27 -36.87
CA ARG A 785 -26.91 -33.58 -37.47
C ARG A 785 -26.35 -33.67 -38.90
N GLY A 786 -25.04 -33.87 -39.01
CA GLY A 786 -24.35 -34.02 -40.31
C GLY A 786 -24.86 -35.18 -41.18
N ALA A 787 -24.72 -35.00 -42.50
CA ALA A 787 -24.97 -36.00 -43.53
C ALA A 787 -23.94 -37.14 -43.43
N GLY A 788 -24.28 -38.22 -42.73
CA GLY A 788 -23.52 -39.48 -42.70
C GLY A 788 -22.92 -39.90 -41.36
N GLY A 789 -23.07 -39.10 -40.29
CA GLY A 789 -22.57 -39.42 -38.95
C GLY A 789 -22.86 -38.28 -37.99
N SER A 790 -23.35 -38.59 -36.78
CA SER A 790 -23.86 -37.60 -35.84
C SER A 790 -22.78 -36.66 -35.32
N LEU A 791 -22.74 -35.42 -35.83
CA LEU A 791 -22.05 -34.26 -35.24
C LEU A 791 -22.62 -33.83 -33.86
N ALA A 792 -23.66 -34.50 -33.36
CA ALA A 792 -24.35 -34.12 -32.12
C ALA A 792 -23.44 -33.89 -30.90
N PRO A 793 -22.34 -34.66 -30.69
CA PRO A 793 -21.40 -34.37 -29.60
C PRO A 793 -20.72 -33.00 -29.76
N LEU A 794 -20.27 -32.61 -30.96
CA LEU A 794 -19.66 -31.29 -31.18
C LEU A 794 -20.68 -30.17 -30.94
N GLY A 795 -21.92 -30.37 -31.36
CA GLY A 795 -23.02 -29.42 -31.14
C GLY A 795 -23.25 -29.08 -29.67
N SER A 796 -23.36 -30.11 -28.81
CA SER A 796 -23.55 -29.89 -27.36
C SER A 796 -22.35 -29.22 -26.70
N HIS A 797 -21.12 -29.51 -27.15
CA HIS A 797 -19.92 -28.82 -26.66
C HIS A 797 -19.90 -27.35 -27.09
N TYR A 798 -20.37 -27.04 -28.31
CA TYR A 798 -20.46 -25.67 -28.80
C TYR A 798 -21.49 -24.85 -28.01
N GLU A 799 -22.70 -25.38 -27.78
CA GLU A 799 -23.71 -24.70 -26.96
C GLU A 799 -23.21 -24.43 -25.54
N LYS A 800 -22.56 -25.43 -24.92
CA LYS A 800 -21.94 -25.27 -23.60
C LYS A 800 -20.81 -24.24 -23.63
N PHE A 801 -20.00 -24.20 -24.68
CA PHE A 801 -18.95 -23.20 -24.86
C PHE A 801 -19.54 -21.79 -24.93
N LEU A 802 -20.56 -21.57 -25.77
CA LEU A 802 -21.24 -20.28 -25.88
C LEU A 802 -21.78 -19.82 -24.51
N GLN A 803 -22.46 -20.70 -23.78
CA GLN A 803 -23.02 -20.37 -22.47
C GLN A 803 -21.95 -20.05 -21.43
N THR A 804 -20.89 -20.87 -21.33
CA THR A 804 -19.86 -20.73 -20.29
C THR A 804 -18.85 -19.63 -20.56
N GLN A 805 -18.71 -19.20 -21.83
CA GLN A 805 -17.73 -18.21 -22.27
C GLN A 805 -18.35 -16.87 -22.69
N ALA A 806 -19.68 -16.72 -22.59
CA ALA A 806 -20.42 -15.52 -23.02
C ALA A 806 -19.85 -14.20 -22.48
N TYR A 807 -19.32 -14.21 -21.24
CA TYR A 807 -18.83 -13.01 -20.54
C TYR A 807 -17.66 -12.27 -21.23
N TRP A 808 -16.96 -12.92 -22.17
CA TRP A 808 -15.91 -12.29 -23.00
C TRP A 808 -16.13 -12.55 -24.49
N LEU A 809 -16.70 -13.71 -24.83
CA LEU A 809 -16.82 -14.17 -26.21
C LEU A 809 -17.72 -13.25 -27.04
N GLU A 810 -18.85 -12.79 -26.48
CA GLU A 810 -19.79 -11.95 -27.22
C GLU A 810 -19.17 -10.61 -27.65
N ASP A 811 -18.48 -9.95 -26.71
CA ASP A 811 -17.78 -8.70 -26.99
C ASP A 811 -16.61 -8.93 -27.95
N TYR A 812 -15.83 -10.00 -27.79
CA TYR A 812 -14.71 -10.32 -28.68
C TYR A 812 -15.17 -10.58 -30.11
N CYS A 813 -16.20 -11.42 -30.30
CA CYS A 813 -16.73 -11.73 -31.63
C CYS A 813 -17.31 -10.49 -32.31
N LEU A 814 -18.01 -9.62 -31.56
CA LEU A 814 -18.49 -8.35 -32.08
C LEU A 814 -17.33 -7.40 -32.45
N TYR A 815 -16.34 -7.24 -31.56
CA TYR A 815 -15.15 -6.42 -31.80
C TYR A 815 -14.42 -6.87 -33.07
N THR A 816 -14.16 -8.17 -33.24
CA THR A 816 -13.46 -8.70 -34.41
C THR A 816 -14.27 -8.53 -35.69
N ALA A 817 -15.59 -8.74 -35.64
CA ALA A 817 -16.47 -8.50 -36.80
C ALA A 817 -16.47 -7.02 -37.21
N LEU A 818 -16.58 -6.11 -36.24
CA LEU A 818 -16.49 -4.65 -36.47
C LEU A 818 -15.13 -4.26 -37.04
N LYS A 819 -14.04 -4.81 -36.49
CA LYS A 819 -12.69 -4.55 -37.01
C LYS A 819 -12.56 -4.95 -38.48
N GLY A 820 -13.19 -6.06 -38.89
CA GLY A 820 -13.27 -6.44 -40.30
C GLY A 820 -14.07 -5.44 -41.14
N GLU A 821 -15.25 -5.03 -40.67
CA GLU A 821 -16.12 -4.04 -41.35
C GLU A 821 -15.42 -2.70 -41.57
N PHE A 822 -14.66 -2.22 -40.57
CA PHE A 822 -13.91 -0.97 -40.63
C PHE A 822 -12.48 -1.13 -41.19
N GLY A 823 -12.22 -2.17 -41.99
CA GLY A 823 -10.96 -2.33 -42.73
C GLY A 823 -9.71 -2.49 -41.85
N GLY A 824 -9.87 -2.94 -40.61
CA GLY A 824 -8.79 -3.11 -39.64
C GLY A 824 -8.46 -1.87 -38.82
N ALA A 825 -9.18 -0.76 -39.00
CA ALA A 825 -8.98 0.47 -38.24
C ALA A 825 -9.16 0.23 -36.72
N PRO A 826 -8.35 0.88 -35.87
CA PRO A 826 -8.47 0.73 -34.43
C PRO A 826 -9.79 1.28 -33.92
N TRP A 827 -10.29 0.73 -32.81
CA TRP A 827 -11.66 1.03 -32.34
C TRP A 827 -11.91 2.50 -32.01
N TYR A 828 -10.87 3.26 -31.63
CA TYR A 828 -10.97 4.69 -31.35
C TYR A 828 -11.01 5.56 -32.63
N GLU A 829 -10.97 4.95 -33.81
CA GLU A 829 -11.21 5.59 -35.12
C GLU A 829 -12.58 5.20 -35.71
N TRP A 830 -13.35 4.34 -35.05
CA TRP A 830 -14.71 3.99 -35.46
C TRP A 830 -15.69 5.15 -35.22
N GLU A 831 -16.91 5.02 -35.76
CA GLU A 831 -18.02 5.94 -35.47
C GLU A 831 -18.16 6.15 -33.95
N GLU A 832 -18.33 7.41 -33.51
CA GLU A 832 -18.27 7.80 -32.10
C GLU A 832 -19.22 6.98 -31.20
N ASP A 833 -20.45 6.75 -31.68
CA ASP A 833 -21.43 5.96 -30.94
C ASP A 833 -21.01 4.49 -30.77
N LEU A 834 -20.28 3.95 -31.74
CA LEU A 834 -19.76 2.58 -31.67
C LEU A 834 -18.51 2.49 -30.78
N ALA A 835 -17.57 3.44 -30.92
CA ALA A 835 -16.40 3.57 -30.06
C ALA A 835 -16.79 3.79 -28.58
N ARG A 836 -17.94 4.45 -28.35
CA ARG A 836 -18.57 4.63 -27.02
C ARG A 836 -19.59 3.55 -26.64
N ARG A 837 -19.74 2.50 -27.47
CA ARG A 837 -20.58 1.34 -27.17
C ARG A 837 -22.05 1.70 -26.87
N ARG A 838 -22.61 2.67 -27.60
CA ARG A 838 -24.04 3.03 -27.48
C ARG A 838 -24.91 1.81 -27.79
N PRO A 839 -25.89 1.46 -26.93
CA PRO A 839 -26.68 0.24 -27.09
C PRO A 839 -27.36 0.08 -28.46
N GLU A 840 -27.84 1.17 -29.04
CA GLU A 840 -28.52 1.18 -30.34
C GLU A 840 -27.56 0.82 -31.49
N SER A 841 -26.38 1.43 -31.54
CA SER A 841 -25.34 1.13 -32.53
C SER A 841 -24.83 -0.30 -32.39
N LEU A 842 -24.62 -0.77 -31.16
CA LEU A 842 -24.25 -2.17 -30.92
C LEU A 842 -25.34 -3.14 -31.39
N ALA A 843 -26.62 -2.83 -31.15
CA ALA A 843 -27.74 -3.66 -31.60
C ALA A 843 -27.85 -3.69 -33.14
N ARG A 844 -27.62 -2.56 -33.81
CA ARG A 844 -27.54 -2.45 -35.28
C ARG A 844 -26.49 -3.41 -35.84
N TYR A 845 -25.24 -3.27 -35.39
CA TYR A 845 -24.14 -4.10 -35.90
C TYR A 845 -24.23 -5.56 -35.48
N ARG A 846 -24.79 -5.90 -34.31
CA ARG A 846 -25.07 -7.29 -33.96
C ARG A 846 -26.04 -7.97 -34.94
N ARG A 847 -26.98 -7.22 -35.50
CA ARG A 847 -27.91 -7.71 -36.52
C ARG A 847 -27.25 -7.80 -37.89
N GLU A 848 -26.53 -6.75 -38.30
CA GLU A 848 -25.90 -6.65 -39.62
C GLU A 848 -24.72 -7.63 -39.77
N LEU A 849 -23.89 -7.76 -38.74
CA LEU A 849 -22.71 -8.62 -38.72
C LEU A 849 -22.97 -9.99 -38.06
N ARG A 850 -24.23 -10.39 -37.91
CA ARG A 850 -24.62 -11.64 -37.22
C ARG A 850 -23.84 -12.87 -37.72
N GLU A 851 -23.66 -12.96 -39.03
CA GLU A 851 -22.96 -14.08 -39.67
C GLU A 851 -21.47 -14.11 -39.31
N GLU A 852 -20.81 -12.96 -39.38
CA GLU A 852 -19.40 -12.85 -39.03
C GLU A 852 -19.18 -13.09 -37.53
N ILE A 853 -20.06 -12.56 -36.66
CA ILE A 853 -20.04 -12.83 -35.21
C ILE A 853 -20.14 -14.34 -34.94
N ALA A 854 -21.05 -15.04 -35.62
CA ALA A 854 -21.20 -16.48 -35.48
C ALA A 854 -19.97 -17.25 -35.98
N TYR A 855 -19.34 -16.80 -37.07
CA TYR A 855 -18.08 -17.36 -37.57
C TYR A 855 -16.94 -17.19 -36.55
N GLN A 856 -16.78 -16.00 -35.97
CA GLN A 856 -15.77 -15.75 -34.95
C GLN A 856 -15.99 -16.63 -33.70
N ALA A 857 -17.24 -16.81 -33.28
CA ALA A 857 -17.56 -17.71 -32.16
C ALA A 857 -17.23 -19.17 -32.47
N PHE A 858 -17.47 -19.61 -33.71
CA PHE A 858 -17.11 -20.94 -34.20
C PHE A 858 -15.59 -21.17 -34.19
N LEU A 859 -14.79 -20.19 -34.63
CA LEU A 859 -13.31 -20.28 -34.57
C LEU A 859 -12.82 -20.43 -33.14
N GLN A 860 -13.33 -19.62 -32.21
CA GLN A 860 -12.94 -19.70 -30.79
C GLN A 860 -13.32 -21.04 -30.16
N PHE A 861 -14.48 -21.60 -30.54
CA PHE A 861 -14.86 -22.96 -30.14
C PHE A 861 -13.89 -24.02 -30.68
N LEU A 862 -13.58 -24.00 -31.98
CA LEU A 862 -12.68 -24.96 -32.60
C LEU A 862 -11.28 -24.92 -31.95
N PHE A 863 -10.75 -23.72 -31.73
CA PHE A 863 -9.51 -23.52 -30.99
C PHE A 863 -9.59 -24.15 -29.60
N ARG A 864 -10.63 -23.81 -28.83
CA ARG A 864 -10.81 -24.30 -27.47
C ARG A 864 -10.88 -25.81 -27.42
N TYR A 865 -11.66 -26.40 -28.33
CA TYR A 865 -11.88 -27.83 -28.39
C TYR A 865 -10.59 -28.61 -28.77
N GLN A 866 -9.78 -28.09 -29.69
CA GLN A 866 -8.47 -28.67 -30.01
C GLN A 866 -7.49 -28.53 -28.83
N TRP A 867 -7.43 -27.36 -28.20
CA TRP A 867 -6.54 -27.11 -27.06
C TRP A 867 -6.86 -28.00 -25.86
N ASP A 868 -8.14 -28.14 -25.50
CA ASP A 868 -8.55 -28.96 -24.36
C ASP A 868 -8.18 -30.44 -24.54
N ARG A 869 -8.23 -30.94 -25.78
CA ARG A 869 -7.77 -32.30 -26.12
C ARG A 869 -6.26 -32.43 -26.01
N LEU A 870 -5.50 -31.46 -26.51
CA LEU A 870 -4.04 -31.44 -26.40
C LEU A 870 -3.60 -31.35 -24.92
N LYS A 871 -4.23 -30.49 -24.13
CA LYS A 871 -3.99 -30.38 -22.68
C LYS A 871 -4.31 -31.67 -21.95
N SER A 872 -5.42 -32.33 -22.31
CA SER A 872 -5.78 -33.64 -21.75
C SER A 872 -4.72 -34.69 -22.08
N TYR A 873 -4.19 -34.68 -23.31
CA TYR A 873 -3.10 -35.57 -23.72
C TYR A 873 -1.80 -35.29 -22.96
N ALA A 874 -1.38 -34.02 -22.86
CA ALA A 874 -0.23 -33.60 -22.06
C ALA A 874 -0.32 -34.11 -20.62
N ARG A 875 -1.48 -33.95 -19.99
CA ARG A 875 -1.75 -34.44 -18.64
C ARG A 875 -1.65 -35.96 -18.52
N GLN A 876 -2.20 -36.72 -19.49
CA GLN A 876 -2.08 -38.19 -19.52
C GLN A 876 -0.62 -38.64 -19.65
N LYS A 877 0.22 -37.80 -20.27
CA LYS A 877 1.65 -38.04 -20.48
C LYS A 877 2.53 -37.51 -19.34
N GLY A 878 1.95 -36.88 -18.32
CA GLY A 878 2.68 -36.28 -17.20
C GLY A 878 3.35 -34.93 -17.53
N ILE A 879 2.96 -34.29 -18.64
CA ILE A 879 3.51 -33.00 -19.07
C ILE A 879 2.62 -31.86 -18.57
N LEU A 880 3.21 -30.95 -17.80
CA LEU A 880 2.55 -29.71 -17.37
C LEU A 880 2.64 -28.65 -18.48
N LEU A 881 1.55 -27.95 -18.72
CA LEU A 881 1.53 -26.79 -19.61
C LEU A 881 1.78 -25.51 -18.82
N PHE A 882 2.90 -24.86 -19.09
CA PHE A 882 3.28 -23.60 -18.47
C PHE A 882 3.03 -22.45 -19.45
N GLY A 883 2.02 -21.64 -19.15
CA GLY A 883 1.64 -20.51 -19.99
C GLY A 883 2.28 -19.21 -19.56
N ASP A 884 1.98 -18.17 -20.33
CA ASP A 884 2.51 -16.83 -20.15
C ASP A 884 1.38 -15.81 -20.19
N LEU A 885 1.33 -14.92 -19.21
CA LEU A 885 0.28 -13.90 -19.07
C LEU A 885 0.92 -12.51 -19.07
N PRO A 886 0.87 -11.79 -20.21
CA PRO A 886 1.36 -10.42 -20.31
C PRO A 886 0.65 -9.50 -19.32
N MET A 887 1.39 -8.64 -18.62
CA MET A 887 0.78 -7.71 -17.67
C MET A 887 -0.24 -6.81 -18.38
N TYR A 888 0.17 -6.13 -19.45
CA TYR A 888 -0.67 -5.18 -20.16
C TYR A 888 -1.46 -5.83 -21.31
N VAL A 889 -2.45 -5.10 -21.82
CA VAL A 889 -3.23 -5.45 -23.02
C VAL A 889 -2.94 -4.45 -24.14
N ALA A 890 -3.28 -4.76 -25.39
CA ALA A 890 -3.09 -3.81 -26.49
C ALA A 890 -4.10 -2.64 -26.40
N PRO A 891 -3.72 -1.41 -26.81
CA PRO A 891 -4.64 -0.27 -26.86
C PRO A 891 -5.81 -0.54 -27.82
N ASP A 892 -5.52 -1.12 -28.98
CA ASP A 892 -6.52 -1.57 -29.93
C ASP A 892 -6.87 -3.05 -29.68
N SER A 893 -7.70 -3.28 -28.67
CA SER A 893 -8.19 -4.61 -28.29
C SER A 893 -9.65 -4.55 -27.86
N CYS A 894 -10.30 -5.72 -27.89
CA CYS A 894 -11.62 -5.90 -27.31
C CYS A 894 -11.64 -5.54 -25.82
N ASP A 895 -10.59 -5.87 -25.07
CA ASP A 895 -10.51 -5.63 -23.64
C ASP A 895 -10.55 -4.13 -23.32
N THR A 896 -9.73 -3.34 -24.01
CA THR A 896 -9.69 -1.88 -23.85
C THR A 896 -10.99 -1.22 -24.35
N TRP A 897 -11.56 -1.70 -25.45
CA TRP A 897 -12.82 -1.17 -26.00
C TRP A 897 -14.03 -1.48 -25.11
N ALA A 898 -14.14 -2.71 -24.61
CA ALA A 898 -15.29 -3.15 -23.82
C ALA A 898 -15.27 -2.65 -22.37
N HIS A 899 -14.08 -2.35 -21.84
CA HIS A 899 -13.85 -1.97 -20.44
C HIS A 899 -13.02 -0.68 -20.30
N ARG A 900 -13.38 0.35 -21.07
CA ARG A 900 -12.64 1.62 -21.13
C ARG A 900 -12.37 2.25 -19.77
N GLU A 901 -13.29 2.08 -18.82
CA GLU A 901 -13.20 2.57 -17.44
C GLU A 901 -12.05 1.95 -16.62
N LEU A 902 -11.54 0.79 -17.04
CA LEU A 902 -10.45 0.09 -16.36
C LEU A 902 -9.06 0.54 -16.82
N PHE A 903 -8.98 1.48 -17.78
CA PHE A 903 -7.73 1.93 -18.39
C PHE A 903 -7.60 3.46 -18.33
N ALA A 904 -6.37 3.95 -18.27
CA ALA A 904 -6.06 5.37 -18.35
C ALA A 904 -6.11 5.85 -19.81
N LEU A 905 -7.31 6.24 -20.25
CA LEU A 905 -7.58 6.70 -21.63
C LEU A 905 -7.97 8.18 -21.66
N ASP A 906 -7.73 8.85 -22.78
CA ASP A 906 -8.24 10.19 -23.08
C ASP A 906 -9.73 10.16 -23.49
N ALA A 907 -10.31 11.34 -23.76
CA ALA A 907 -11.72 11.47 -24.13
C ALA A 907 -12.07 10.75 -25.45
N GLN A 908 -11.10 10.58 -26.34
CA GLN A 908 -11.21 9.89 -27.62
C GLN A 908 -11.02 8.37 -27.48
N GLY A 909 -10.50 7.90 -26.35
CA GLY A 909 -10.25 6.49 -26.08
C GLY A 909 -8.82 6.02 -26.37
N LYS A 910 -7.90 6.94 -26.69
CA LYS A 910 -6.47 6.62 -26.84
C LYS A 910 -5.79 6.56 -25.46
N PRO A 911 -4.68 5.84 -25.30
CA PRO A 911 -3.93 5.86 -24.05
C PRO A 911 -3.55 7.29 -23.66
N ALA A 912 -3.91 7.70 -22.44
CA ALA A 912 -3.49 9.01 -21.91
C ALA A 912 -2.01 8.98 -21.49
N GLN A 913 -1.53 7.81 -21.09
CA GLN A 913 -0.17 7.47 -20.73
C GLN A 913 0.09 6.01 -21.15
N VAL A 914 1.35 5.65 -21.39
CA VAL A 914 1.72 4.32 -21.87
C VAL A 914 2.71 3.61 -20.95
N ALA A 915 2.69 2.27 -21.03
CA ALA A 915 3.63 1.41 -20.31
C ALA A 915 5.02 1.38 -20.96
N GLY A 916 6.02 1.16 -20.12
CA GLY A 916 7.39 0.89 -20.53
C GLY A 916 8.25 0.47 -19.35
N VAL A 917 9.56 0.55 -19.54
CA VAL A 917 10.57 0.41 -18.48
C VAL A 917 11.64 1.49 -18.62
N PRO A 918 12.20 1.98 -17.50
CA PRO A 918 13.30 2.92 -17.53
C PRO A 918 14.54 2.28 -18.18
N PRO A 919 15.57 3.09 -18.54
CA PRO A 919 16.88 2.56 -18.89
C PRO A 919 17.38 1.53 -17.89
N ASP A 920 17.76 0.37 -18.41
CA ASP A 920 18.26 -0.76 -17.64
C ASP A 920 19.35 -1.51 -18.43
N TYR A 921 19.77 -2.66 -17.91
CA TYR A 921 20.80 -3.47 -18.57
C TYR A 921 20.30 -4.17 -19.85
N PHE A 922 18.98 -4.23 -20.12
CA PHE A 922 18.42 -4.72 -21.38
C PHE A 922 18.43 -3.63 -22.46
N SER A 923 18.19 -2.38 -22.06
CA SER A 923 18.17 -1.24 -22.97
C SER A 923 18.71 0.03 -22.31
N ALA A 924 19.80 0.56 -22.87
CA ALA A 924 20.40 1.83 -22.43
C ALA A 924 19.45 3.04 -22.55
N THR A 925 18.38 2.93 -23.35
CA THR A 925 17.35 3.97 -23.52
C THR A 925 16.02 3.62 -22.86
N GLY A 926 15.95 2.46 -22.20
CA GLY A 926 14.72 1.83 -21.71
C GLY A 926 13.85 1.30 -22.84
N GLN A 927 12.61 0.94 -22.56
CA GLN A 927 11.68 0.42 -23.56
C GLN A 927 10.34 1.13 -23.49
N LEU A 928 9.79 1.49 -24.65
CA LEU A 928 8.46 2.05 -24.81
C LEU A 928 7.57 0.98 -25.46
N TRP A 929 6.61 0.46 -24.70
CA TRP A 929 5.74 -0.64 -25.17
C TRP A 929 4.44 -0.14 -25.79
N GLY A 930 3.99 1.05 -25.41
CA GLY A 930 2.81 1.70 -26.01
C GLY A 930 1.46 1.17 -25.50
N ASN A 931 1.45 0.20 -24.59
CA ASN A 931 0.22 -0.31 -23.97
C ASN A 931 -0.44 0.73 -23.05
N PRO A 932 -1.78 0.79 -22.95
CA PRO A 932 -2.47 1.59 -21.95
C PRO A 932 -2.16 1.08 -20.54
N LEU A 933 -2.09 2.01 -19.60
CA LEU A 933 -1.96 1.72 -18.17
C LEU A 933 -3.34 1.41 -17.56
N TYR A 934 -3.34 0.56 -16.54
CA TYR A 934 -4.57 0.25 -15.78
C TYR A 934 -4.97 1.40 -14.87
N ASN A 935 -6.27 1.62 -14.73
CA ASN A 935 -6.85 2.38 -13.62
C ASN A 935 -6.97 1.45 -12.40
N TRP A 936 -5.87 1.31 -11.66
CA TRP A 936 -5.81 0.42 -10.49
C TRP A 936 -6.76 0.82 -9.37
N GLU A 937 -7.08 2.10 -9.24
CA GLU A 937 -8.07 2.57 -8.27
C GLU A 937 -9.46 2.03 -8.62
N ARG A 938 -9.90 2.19 -9.87
CA ARG A 938 -11.18 1.64 -10.34
C ARG A 938 -11.23 0.12 -10.21
N LEU A 939 -10.16 -0.57 -10.61
CA LEU A 939 -10.06 -2.02 -10.45
C LEU A 939 -10.15 -2.43 -8.96
N GLY A 940 -9.52 -1.68 -8.05
CA GLY A 940 -9.60 -1.92 -6.62
C GLY A 940 -11.01 -1.77 -6.06
N GLN A 941 -11.77 -0.76 -6.52
CA GLN A 941 -13.17 -0.56 -6.15
C GLN A 941 -14.07 -1.73 -6.58
N GLU A 942 -13.76 -2.37 -7.71
CA GLU A 942 -14.48 -3.55 -8.21
C GLU A 942 -13.92 -4.88 -7.68
N GLY A 943 -13.03 -4.86 -6.67
CA GLY A 943 -12.41 -6.06 -6.12
C GLY A 943 -11.60 -6.82 -7.16
N PHE A 944 -10.96 -6.11 -8.09
CA PHE A 944 -10.13 -6.65 -9.19
C PHE A 944 -10.84 -7.73 -10.04
N ALA A 945 -12.17 -7.67 -10.16
CA ALA A 945 -12.97 -8.72 -10.78
C ALA A 945 -12.56 -9.05 -12.23
N TRP A 946 -12.14 -8.06 -13.02
CA TRP A 946 -11.63 -8.29 -14.39
C TRP A 946 -10.34 -9.12 -14.39
N TRP A 947 -9.37 -8.78 -13.55
CA TRP A 947 -8.11 -9.51 -13.42
C TRP A 947 -8.29 -10.91 -12.83
N VAL A 948 -9.15 -11.07 -11.82
CA VAL A 948 -9.51 -12.39 -11.28
C VAL A 948 -10.07 -13.28 -12.40
N ARG A 949 -10.97 -12.75 -13.23
CA ARG A 949 -11.50 -13.46 -14.40
C ARG A 949 -10.40 -13.79 -15.41
N ARG A 950 -9.51 -12.84 -15.72
CA ARG A 950 -8.39 -13.04 -16.65
C ARG A 950 -7.46 -14.17 -16.22
N VAL A 951 -7.02 -14.17 -14.96
CA VAL A 951 -6.15 -15.24 -14.42
C VAL A 951 -6.88 -16.57 -14.39
N ARG A 952 -8.13 -16.61 -13.93
CA ARG A 952 -8.94 -17.84 -13.91
C ARG A 952 -9.12 -18.41 -15.31
N HIS A 953 -9.36 -17.56 -16.30
CA HIS A 953 -9.49 -17.95 -17.71
C HIS A 953 -8.18 -18.51 -18.26
N ALA A 954 -7.06 -17.84 -18.02
CA ALA A 954 -5.75 -18.32 -18.46
C ALA A 954 -5.40 -19.69 -17.83
N LEU A 955 -5.78 -19.94 -16.57
CA LEU A 955 -5.63 -21.25 -15.93
C LEU A 955 -6.56 -22.34 -16.49
N GLN A 956 -7.55 -21.98 -17.31
CA GLN A 956 -8.26 -22.98 -18.11
C GLN A 956 -7.37 -23.50 -19.24
N PHE A 957 -6.47 -22.68 -19.80
CA PHE A 957 -5.51 -23.09 -20.82
C PHE A 957 -4.28 -23.78 -20.24
N PHE A 958 -3.78 -23.35 -19.08
CA PHE A 958 -2.50 -23.79 -18.55
C PHE A 958 -2.60 -24.44 -17.17
N ASP A 959 -1.55 -25.13 -16.73
CA ASP A 959 -1.43 -25.64 -15.37
C ASP A 959 -0.82 -24.59 -14.44
N TYR A 960 0.14 -23.81 -14.94
CA TYR A 960 0.82 -22.69 -14.30
C TYR A 960 0.93 -21.50 -15.26
N LEU A 961 1.08 -20.29 -14.73
CA LEU A 961 1.25 -19.06 -15.51
C LEU A 961 2.51 -18.31 -15.09
N ARG A 962 3.31 -17.88 -16.05
CA ARG A 962 4.30 -16.83 -15.85
C ARG A 962 3.55 -15.49 -15.84
N LEU A 963 3.67 -14.73 -14.76
CA LEU A 963 3.22 -13.35 -14.72
C LEU A 963 4.35 -12.47 -15.22
N ASP A 964 4.25 -12.07 -16.48
CA ASP A 964 5.18 -11.15 -17.13
C ASP A 964 5.16 -9.78 -16.45
N HIS A 965 6.32 -9.14 -16.31
CA HIS A 965 6.50 -7.85 -15.66
C HIS A 965 5.89 -7.79 -14.24
N PHE A 966 6.15 -8.81 -13.41
CA PHE A 966 5.57 -8.94 -12.06
C PHE A 966 5.80 -7.69 -11.20
N ARG A 967 6.95 -7.04 -11.38
CA ARG A 967 7.31 -5.82 -10.66
C ARG A 967 6.30 -4.69 -10.85
N GLY A 968 5.62 -4.65 -12.00
CA GLY A 968 4.54 -3.73 -12.32
C GLY A 968 3.34 -3.80 -11.36
N PHE A 969 3.13 -4.93 -10.68
CA PHE A 969 2.10 -5.05 -9.65
C PHE A 969 2.49 -4.36 -8.34
N GLU A 970 3.79 -4.17 -8.07
CA GLU A 970 4.25 -3.34 -6.95
C GLU A 970 4.36 -1.88 -7.37
N ALA A 971 5.08 -1.61 -8.47
CA ALA A 971 5.20 -0.29 -9.08
C ALA A 971 5.45 -0.42 -10.59
N TYR A 972 4.86 0.46 -11.38
CA TYR A 972 5.01 0.45 -12.84
C TYR A 972 5.56 1.79 -13.34
N TRP A 973 6.19 1.76 -14.51
CA TRP A 973 6.76 2.93 -15.16
C TRP A 973 5.73 3.55 -16.11
N GLU A 974 5.30 4.77 -15.79
CA GLU A 974 4.34 5.56 -16.56
C GLU A 974 5.10 6.50 -17.52
N LEU A 975 4.79 6.44 -18.81
CA LEU A 975 5.41 7.27 -19.85
C LEU A 975 4.40 8.19 -20.56
N PRO A 976 4.77 9.46 -20.81
CA PRO A 976 4.03 10.34 -21.72
C PRO A 976 3.90 9.75 -23.12
N VAL A 977 2.72 9.89 -23.72
CA VAL A 977 2.49 9.51 -25.12
C VAL A 977 3.40 10.34 -26.04
N GLY A 978 4.07 9.69 -26.97
CA GLY A 978 4.98 10.34 -27.92
C GLY A 978 6.36 10.70 -27.34
N ALA A 979 6.71 10.24 -26.13
CA ALA A 979 8.05 10.41 -25.59
C ALA A 979 9.11 9.78 -26.50
N GLY A 980 10.16 10.54 -26.85
CA GLY A 980 11.27 10.04 -27.68
C GLY A 980 12.20 9.05 -26.98
N SER A 981 12.08 8.89 -25.65
CA SER A 981 12.86 7.96 -24.83
C SER A 981 12.06 7.54 -23.60
N ALA A 982 12.27 6.30 -23.13
CA ALA A 982 11.66 5.80 -21.91
C ALA A 982 12.28 6.39 -20.63
N ALA A 983 13.36 7.17 -20.72
CA ALA A 983 13.94 7.89 -19.58
C ALA A 983 13.02 9.00 -19.01
N ALA A 984 12.05 9.48 -19.80
CA ALA A 984 11.14 10.56 -19.42
C ALA A 984 9.98 10.12 -18.50
N GLY A 985 9.91 8.84 -18.13
CA GLY A 985 8.82 8.32 -17.31
C GLY A 985 8.98 8.56 -15.82
N ARG A 986 8.03 8.03 -15.06
CA ARG A 986 8.06 8.04 -13.58
C ARG A 986 7.47 6.76 -12.99
N TRP A 987 7.94 6.39 -11.81
CA TRP A 987 7.35 5.27 -11.06
C TRP A 987 5.98 5.65 -10.48
N ARG A 988 5.01 4.77 -10.68
CA ARG A 988 3.68 4.82 -10.08
C ARG A 988 3.45 3.57 -9.25
N LYS A 989 2.67 3.69 -8.18
CA LYS A 989 2.34 2.56 -7.31
C LYS A 989 1.36 1.62 -8.03
N GLY A 990 1.70 0.34 -8.10
CA GLY A 990 0.80 -0.73 -8.56
C GLY A 990 -0.18 -1.15 -7.46
N PRO A 991 -1.04 -2.16 -7.72
CA PRO A 991 -2.10 -2.57 -6.79
C PRO A 991 -1.59 -3.36 -5.57
N GLY A 992 -0.32 -3.76 -5.56
CA GLY A 992 0.40 -4.31 -4.41
C GLY A 992 -0.17 -5.62 -3.86
N LYS A 993 -0.01 -5.79 -2.56
CA LYS A 993 -0.44 -6.94 -1.75
C LYS A 993 -1.93 -7.20 -1.87
N ARG A 994 -2.76 -6.15 -1.89
CA ARG A 994 -4.22 -6.28 -1.92
C ARG A 994 -4.71 -7.05 -3.15
N PHE A 995 -4.07 -6.85 -4.30
CA PHE A 995 -4.38 -7.60 -5.52
C PHE A 995 -4.17 -9.10 -5.37
N PHE A 996 -3.01 -9.50 -4.83
CA PHE A 996 -2.68 -10.91 -4.65
C PHE A 996 -3.46 -11.57 -3.53
N GLU A 997 -3.87 -10.83 -2.49
CA GLU A 997 -4.85 -11.33 -1.51
C GLU A 997 -6.16 -11.73 -2.19
N VAL A 998 -6.68 -10.86 -3.06
CA VAL A 998 -7.92 -11.11 -3.80
C VAL A 998 -7.77 -12.28 -4.76
N LEU A 999 -6.64 -12.39 -5.46
CA LEU A 999 -6.35 -13.57 -6.30
C LEU A 999 -6.30 -14.86 -5.48
N GLU A 1000 -5.62 -14.85 -4.34
CA GLU A 1000 -5.49 -16.02 -3.47
C GLU A 1000 -6.81 -16.38 -2.76
N GLU A 1001 -7.71 -15.43 -2.55
CA GLU A 1001 -9.08 -15.68 -2.08
C GLU A 1001 -9.96 -16.27 -3.20
N ALA A 1002 -9.73 -15.86 -4.45
CA ALA A 1002 -10.53 -16.26 -5.60
C ALA A 1002 -10.05 -17.56 -6.28
N LEU A 1003 -8.85 -18.06 -5.95
CA LEU A 1003 -8.20 -19.22 -6.56
C LEU A 1003 -7.76 -20.24 -5.49
N ASP A 1004 -7.76 -21.54 -5.85
CA ASP A 1004 -7.20 -22.61 -4.99
C ASP A 1004 -5.66 -22.63 -5.12
N GLY A 1005 -5.01 -21.70 -4.42
CA GLY A 1005 -3.58 -21.42 -4.53
C GLY A 1005 -3.23 -20.45 -5.67
N LEU A 1006 -1.96 -20.08 -5.75
CA LEU A 1006 -1.42 -19.19 -6.78
C LEU A 1006 -0.46 -19.98 -7.67
N PRO A 1007 -0.94 -20.69 -8.71
CA PRO A 1007 -0.08 -21.41 -9.66
C PRO A 1007 0.60 -20.43 -10.63
N LEU A 1008 1.36 -19.50 -10.07
CA LEU A 1008 1.95 -18.35 -10.73
C LEU A 1008 3.47 -18.38 -10.49
N VAL A 1009 4.24 -18.04 -11.52
CA VAL A 1009 5.68 -17.78 -11.45
C VAL A 1009 5.89 -16.29 -11.75
N ALA A 1010 6.57 -15.58 -10.87
CA ALA A 1010 6.86 -14.16 -11.04
C ALA A 1010 8.02 -13.99 -12.03
N GLU A 1011 7.81 -13.20 -13.07
CA GLU A 1011 8.91 -12.61 -13.86
C GLU A 1011 9.49 -11.45 -13.05
N ASP A 1012 10.54 -11.74 -12.28
CA ASP A 1012 11.23 -10.80 -11.39
C ASP A 1012 12.65 -10.48 -11.87
N LEU A 1013 12.82 -10.29 -13.19
CA LEU A 1013 14.06 -9.76 -13.75
C LEU A 1013 14.11 -8.22 -13.59
N GLY A 1014 15.29 -7.66 -13.78
CA GLY A 1014 15.51 -6.22 -13.76
C GLY A 1014 15.92 -5.70 -12.38
N PHE A 1015 15.71 -4.40 -12.18
CA PHE A 1015 15.88 -3.75 -10.89
C PHE A 1015 14.70 -4.08 -9.96
N ILE A 1016 14.95 -5.01 -9.03
CA ILE A 1016 13.98 -5.47 -8.03
C ILE A 1016 14.23 -4.73 -6.71
N THR A 1017 13.22 -3.98 -6.26
CA THR A 1017 13.27 -3.30 -4.96
C THR A 1017 12.88 -4.28 -3.83
N PRO A 1018 13.23 -3.99 -2.57
CA PRO A 1018 12.77 -4.77 -1.43
C PRO A 1018 11.25 -4.97 -1.40
N GLU A 1019 10.47 -3.99 -1.86
CA GLU A 1019 9.00 -4.06 -1.91
C GLU A 1019 8.51 -5.13 -2.91
N VAL A 1020 9.18 -5.26 -4.06
CA VAL A 1020 8.85 -6.32 -5.04
C VAL A 1020 9.25 -7.69 -4.50
N ALA A 1021 10.42 -7.80 -3.87
CA ALA A 1021 10.86 -9.03 -3.20
C ALA A 1021 9.90 -9.44 -2.08
N ASN A 1022 9.48 -8.49 -1.23
CA ASN A 1022 8.46 -8.70 -0.20
C ASN A 1022 7.18 -9.26 -0.81
N LEU A 1023 6.66 -8.65 -1.87
CA LEU A 1023 5.43 -9.10 -2.52
C LEU A 1023 5.56 -10.56 -3.00
N LYS A 1024 6.67 -10.90 -3.67
CA LYS A 1024 6.98 -12.27 -4.09
C LYS A 1024 6.99 -13.25 -2.90
N HIS A 1025 7.70 -12.89 -1.82
CA HIS A 1025 7.86 -13.76 -0.66
C HIS A 1025 6.57 -13.94 0.17
N ILE A 1026 5.78 -12.88 0.34
CA ILE A 1026 4.49 -12.92 1.08
C ILE A 1026 3.55 -13.96 0.47
N PHE A 1027 3.51 -14.02 -0.87
CA PHE A 1027 2.66 -14.94 -1.62
C PHE A 1027 3.38 -16.21 -2.06
N GLN A 1028 4.64 -16.40 -1.62
CA GLN A 1028 5.49 -17.55 -1.91
C GLN A 1028 5.56 -17.88 -3.41
N LEU A 1029 5.60 -16.83 -4.24
CA LEU A 1029 5.67 -16.97 -5.68
C LEU A 1029 7.09 -17.34 -6.09
N PRO A 1030 7.31 -18.42 -6.86
CA PRO A 1030 8.60 -18.72 -7.44
C PRO A 1030 9.03 -17.58 -8.39
N GLY A 1031 10.25 -17.09 -8.22
CA GLY A 1031 10.86 -16.15 -9.16
C GLY A 1031 11.51 -16.87 -10.35
N MET A 1032 12.21 -16.11 -11.18
CA MET A 1032 13.03 -16.63 -12.25
C MET A 1032 14.44 -16.03 -12.27
N LYS A 1033 15.36 -16.82 -12.79
CA LYS A 1033 16.73 -16.36 -13.09
C LYS A 1033 17.06 -16.81 -14.51
N VAL A 1034 17.82 -15.98 -15.24
CA VAL A 1034 18.27 -16.28 -16.60
C VAL A 1034 19.79 -16.35 -16.65
N TYR A 1035 20.34 -17.44 -17.20
CA TYR A 1035 21.78 -17.71 -17.17
C TYR A 1035 22.57 -16.63 -17.88
N GLN A 1036 22.06 -16.07 -18.98
CA GLN A 1036 22.73 -14.97 -19.69
C GLN A 1036 22.99 -13.72 -18.81
N PHE A 1037 22.35 -13.58 -17.64
CA PHE A 1037 22.51 -12.42 -16.74
C PHE A 1037 22.86 -12.76 -15.28
N SER A 1038 22.61 -13.99 -14.81
CA SER A 1038 22.65 -14.34 -13.38
C SER A 1038 23.54 -15.55 -13.04
N GLN A 1039 24.60 -15.77 -13.81
CA GLN A 1039 25.44 -16.98 -13.76
C GLN A 1039 26.00 -17.24 -12.35
N ALA A 1040 26.63 -16.24 -11.75
CA ALA A 1040 27.27 -16.36 -10.45
C ALA A 1040 26.25 -16.73 -9.35
N GLU A 1041 25.07 -16.09 -9.36
CA GLU A 1041 23.99 -16.37 -8.42
C GLU A 1041 23.41 -17.78 -8.61
N MET A 1042 23.18 -18.18 -9.87
CA MET A 1042 22.62 -19.49 -10.19
C MET A 1042 23.53 -20.64 -9.74
N LEU A 1043 24.84 -20.50 -10.02
CA LEU A 1043 25.84 -21.52 -9.73
C LEU A 1043 26.17 -21.59 -8.24
N ALA A 1044 26.00 -20.50 -7.48
CA ALA A 1044 26.09 -20.52 -6.02
C ALA A 1044 25.00 -21.37 -5.35
N GLY A 1045 23.87 -21.62 -6.03
CA GLY A 1045 22.87 -22.62 -5.63
C GLY A 1045 22.02 -22.27 -4.40
N GLY A 1046 21.81 -20.98 -4.11
CA GLY A 1046 21.12 -20.53 -2.89
C GLY A 1046 19.59 -20.70 -2.88
N GLU A 1047 18.91 -20.56 -4.03
CA GLU A 1047 17.43 -20.51 -4.10
C GLU A 1047 16.83 -21.82 -4.65
N ARG A 1048 15.84 -22.38 -3.95
CA ARG A 1048 15.17 -23.66 -4.35
C ARG A 1048 13.86 -23.43 -5.10
N GLN A 1049 13.03 -22.50 -4.65
CA GLN A 1049 11.72 -22.21 -5.25
C GLN A 1049 11.86 -21.15 -6.34
N VAL A 1050 12.58 -21.51 -7.40
CA VAL A 1050 12.95 -20.65 -8.52
C VAL A 1050 12.93 -21.42 -9.83
N VAL A 1051 12.66 -20.72 -10.93
CA VAL A 1051 12.74 -21.24 -12.29
C VAL A 1051 14.01 -20.72 -12.97
N TYR A 1052 14.91 -21.62 -13.33
CA TYR A 1052 16.13 -21.27 -14.07
C TYR A 1052 15.93 -21.44 -15.57
N TYR A 1053 16.43 -20.46 -16.33
CA TYR A 1053 16.47 -20.45 -17.77
C TYR A 1053 17.91 -20.35 -18.26
N THR A 1054 18.24 -20.97 -19.40
CA THR A 1054 19.44 -20.57 -20.16
C THR A 1054 19.24 -19.17 -20.75
N GLY A 1055 18.15 -19.00 -21.49
CA GLY A 1055 17.63 -17.76 -22.05
C GLY A 1055 16.10 -17.82 -22.09
N THR A 1056 15.45 -16.68 -22.25
CA THR A 1056 14.02 -16.59 -22.54
C THR A 1056 13.80 -16.42 -24.06
N HIS A 1057 12.58 -16.10 -24.48
CA HIS A 1057 12.27 -15.82 -25.88
C HIS A 1057 12.79 -14.46 -26.37
N ASP A 1058 13.10 -13.52 -25.46
CA ASP A 1058 13.67 -12.20 -25.77
C ASP A 1058 15.19 -12.20 -25.90
N ASN A 1059 15.82 -13.24 -25.35
CA ASN A 1059 17.25 -13.45 -25.37
C ASN A 1059 17.73 -13.92 -26.75
N ASP A 1060 19.01 -13.67 -27.05
CA ASP A 1060 19.68 -14.38 -28.14
C ASP A 1060 19.87 -15.86 -27.76
N THR A 1061 20.19 -16.71 -28.73
CA THR A 1061 20.51 -18.12 -28.41
C THR A 1061 21.76 -18.19 -27.54
N LEU A 1062 21.85 -19.21 -26.68
CA LEU A 1062 22.93 -19.35 -25.71
C LEU A 1062 24.31 -19.37 -26.38
N TRP A 1063 24.43 -20.05 -27.52
CA TRP A 1063 25.67 -20.10 -28.30
C TRP A 1063 26.07 -18.72 -28.83
N SER A 1064 25.17 -18.02 -29.52
CA SER A 1064 25.49 -16.72 -30.11
C SER A 1064 25.78 -15.66 -29.06
N TRP A 1065 25.03 -15.65 -27.96
CA TRP A 1065 25.31 -14.80 -26.81
C TRP A 1065 26.69 -15.11 -26.21
N GLY A 1066 27.03 -16.40 -26.03
CA GLY A 1066 28.29 -16.84 -25.43
C GLY A 1066 29.51 -16.42 -26.26
N VAL A 1067 29.43 -16.56 -27.59
CA VAL A 1067 30.48 -16.12 -28.53
C VAL A 1067 30.64 -14.60 -28.50
N GLU A 1068 29.54 -13.84 -28.59
CA GLU A 1068 29.58 -12.37 -28.63
C GLU A 1068 30.17 -11.77 -27.35
N ASN A 1069 29.91 -12.40 -26.20
CA ASN A 1069 30.42 -11.95 -24.90
C ASN A 1069 31.75 -12.61 -24.50
N ASN A 1070 32.36 -13.40 -25.38
CA ASN A 1070 33.58 -14.17 -25.14
C ASN A 1070 33.53 -14.96 -23.81
N PHE A 1071 32.39 -15.62 -23.55
CA PHE A 1071 32.09 -16.22 -22.26
C PHE A 1071 32.49 -17.71 -22.23
N PRO A 1072 33.59 -18.10 -21.55
CA PRO A 1072 34.33 -19.36 -21.75
C PRO A 1072 33.58 -20.66 -21.43
N GLY A 1073 32.32 -20.61 -20.99
CA GLY A 1073 31.68 -21.79 -20.41
C GLY A 1073 32.46 -22.26 -19.18
N ILE A 1074 32.45 -23.57 -18.89
CA ILE A 1074 32.97 -24.11 -17.63
C ILE A 1074 34.49 -24.29 -17.69
N GLY A 1075 35.19 -23.65 -16.74
CA GLY A 1075 36.63 -23.77 -16.49
C GLY A 1075 37.39 -22.58 -17.06
N GLU A 1076 38.13 -21.84 -16.21
CA GLU A 1076 38.91 -20.64 -16.56
C GLU A 1076 39.96 -20.85 -17.67
N THR A 1077 40.05 -22.06 -18.23
CA THR A 1077 41.04 -22.51 -19.20
C THR A 1077 40.47 -22.94 -20.56
N CYS A 1078 39.14 -23.01 -20.76
CA CYS A 1078 38.55 -23.40 -22.04
C CYS A 1078 38.08 -22.20 -22.86
N GLN A 1079 38.56 -22.07 -24.11
CA GLN A 1079 38.09 -21.04 -25.04
C GLN A 1079 36.81 -21.53 -25.74
N VAL A 1080 35.80 -20.65 -25.85
CA VAL A 1080 34.51 -20.92 -26.54
C VAL A 1080 34.73 -21.47 -27.96
N GLU A 1081 35.80 -21.02 -28.62
CA GLU A 1081 36.20 -21.38 -29.97
C GLU A 1081 36.67 -22.85 -30.12
N ALA A 1082 36.94 -23.54 -29.01
CA ALA A 1082 37.39 -24.94 -29.00
C ALA A 1082 36.24 -25.96 -28.86
N MET A 1083 34.99 -25.51 -28.67
CA MET A 1083 33.81 -26.36 -28.52
C MET A 1083 32.87 -26.21 -29.72
N THR A 1084 32.15 -27.28 -30.08
CA THR A 1084 31.01 -27.15 -30.99
C THR A 1084 29.84 -26.41 -30.30
N PRO A 1085 28.94 -25.75 -31.06
CA PRO A 1085 27.77 -25.09 -30.48
C PRO A 1085 26.93 -25.99 -29.58
N GLN A 1086 26.78 -27.26 -29.95
CA GLN A 1086 26.06 -28.27 -29.18
C GLN A 1086 26.79 -28.63 -27.89
N GLU A 1087 28.11 -28.83 -27.90
CA GLU A 1087 28.90 -29.10 -26.69
C GLU A 1087 28.84 -27.91 -25.72
N TYR A 1088 28.93 -26.69 -26.24
CA TYR A 1088 28.84 -25.46 -25.45
C TYR A 1088 27.49 -25.40 -24.71
N CYS A 1089 26.38 -25.47 -25.46
CA CYS A 1089 25.05 -25.42 -24.87
C CYS A 1089 24.80 -26.59 -23.90
N ALA A 1090 25.21 -27.80 -24.27
CA ALA A 1090 25.02 -28.98 -23.44
C ALA A 1090 25.74 -28.89 -22.09
N SER A 1091 26.92 -28.26 -22.05
CA SER A 1091 27.68 -28.06 -20.80
C SER A 1091 26.92 -27.19 -19.79
N ILE A 1092 26.37 -26.06 -20.25
CA ILE A 1092 25.62 -25.11 -19.42
C ILE A 1092 24.28 -25.71 -18.99
N ILE A 1093 23.55 -26.34 -19.93
CA ILE A 1093 22.29 -27.04 -19.64
C ILE A 1093 22.54 -28.12 -18.57
N GLY A 1094 23.63 -28.89 -18.71
CA GLY A 1094 24.04 -29.90 -17.74
C GLY A 1094 24.20 -29.34 -16.32
N GLN A 1095 24.89 -28.21 -16.17
CA GLN A 1095 25.05 -27.55 -14.88
C GLN A 1095 23.73 -27.07 -14.30
N LEU A 1096 22.91 -26.39 -15.09
CA LEU A 1096 21.62 -25.88 -14.62
C LEU A 1096 20.73 -27.02 -14.11
N TYR A 1097 20.72 -28.17 -14.76
CA TYR A 1097 19.96 -29.33 -14.30
C TYR A 1097 20.42 -29.82 -12.92
N LEU A 1098 21.73 -29.80 -12.64
CA LEU A 1098 22.29 -30.21 -11.35
C LEU A 1098 22.01 -29.23 -10.20
N THR A 1099 21.57 -28.00 -10.49
CA THR A 1099 21.25 -27.01 -9.46
C THR A 1099 20.06 -27.45 -8.58
N PRO A 1100 19.91 -26.86 -7.37
CA PRO A 1100 18.77 -27.13 -6.50
C PRO A 1100 17.45 -26.48 -6.95
N ALA A 1101 17.43 -25.69 -8.02
CA ALA A 1101 16.25 -25.01 -8.54
C ALA A 1101 15.07 -25.97 -8.79
N ALA A 1102 13.85 -25.53 -8.50
CA ALA A 1102 12.65 -26.31 -8.72
C ALA A 1102 12.51 -26.64 -10.20
N TRP A 1103 12.47 -25.64 -11.08
CA TRP A 1103 12.36 -25.88 -12.52
C TRP A 1103 13.58 -25.38 -13.28
N VAL A 1104 13.97 -26.13 -14.31
CA VAL A 1104 14.94 -25.69 -15.31
C VAL A 1104 14.26 -25.76 -16.66
N ILE A 1105 14.07 -24.61 -17.29
CA ILE A 1105 13.42 -24.49 -18.60
C ILE A 1105 14.45 -24.04 -19.63
N VAL A 1106 14.54 -24.78 -20.74
CA VAL A 1106 15.52 -24.52 -21.80
C VAL A 1106 14.78 -24.24 -23.11
N PRO A 1107 15.07 -23.16 -23.84
CA PRO A 1107 14.60 -22.97 -25.21
C PRO A 1107 15.02 -24.13 -26.11
N MET A 1108 14.12 -24.57 -26.98
CA MET A 1108 14.42 -25.66 -27.92
C MET A 1108 15.64 -25.35 -28.80
N GLN A 1109 15.88 -24.07 -29.09
CA GLN A 1109 17.03 -23.61 -29.89
C GLN A 1109 18.38 -23.87 -29.21
N ASP A 1110 18.44 -23.74 -27.88
CA ASP A 1110 19.66 -24.02 -27.11
C ASP A 1110 19.91 -25.54 -27.02
N ILE A 1111 18.86 -26.35 -26.90
CA ILE A 1111 18.95 -27.82 -26.94
C ILE A 1111 19.55 -28.29 -28.27
N LEU A 1112 19.21 -27.61 -29.36
CA LEU A 1112 19.71 -27.91 -30.70
C LEU A 1112 21.06 -27.24 -31.02
N GLY A 1113 21.57 -26.37 -30.14
CA GLY A 1113 22.83 -25.64 -30.34
C GLY A 1113 22.79 -24.67 -31.52
N LEU A 1114 21.66 -23.99 -31.74
CA LEU A 1114 21.50 -23.04 -32.85
C LEU A 1114 22.16 -21.69 -32.58
N GLY A 1115 22.61 -21.00 -33.64
CA GLY A 1115 23.08 -19.62 -33.58
C GLY A 1115 21.93 -18.62 -33.65
N ARG A 1116 22.28 -17.35 -33.91
CA ARG A 1116 21.36 -16.19 -33.94
C ARG A 1116 20.20 -16.37 -34.92
N GLU A 1117 20.33 -17.22 -35.93
CA GLU A 1117 19.23 -17.62 -36.82
C GLU A 1117 18.07 -18.32 -36.09
N GLY A 1118 18.32 -18.88 -34.91
CA GLY A 1118 17.34 -19.49 -34.02
C GLY A 1118 16.63 -18.52 -33.07
N ARG A 1119 17.04 -17.24 -33.03
CA ARG A 1119 16.48 -16.27 -32.09
C ARG A 1119 14.99 -16.04 -32.33
N MET A 1120 14.20 -16.04 -31.26
CA MET A 1120 12.74 -15.90 -31.34
C MET A 1120 12.29 -14.44 -31.45
N ASN A 1121 12.84 -13.56 -30.60
CA ASN A 1121 12.48 -12.14 -30.58
C ASN A 1121 13.70 -11.25 -30.31
N VAL A 1122 13.71 -10.06 -30.91
CA VAL A 1122 14.62 -8.95 -30.58
C VAL A 1122 13.77 -7.81 -30.00
N PRO A 1123 13.82 -7.56 -28.69
CA PRO A 1123 13.07 -6.48 -28.07
C PRO A 1123 13.27 -5.13 -28.75
N GLY A 1124 12.19 -4.36 -28.89
CA GLY A 1124 12.22 -3.04 -29.54
C GLY A 1124 12.18 -3.04 -31.08
N THR A 1125 11.97 -4.21 -31.73
CA THR A 1125 11.85 -4.30 -33.19
C THR A 1125 10.48 -4.84 -33.63
N LEU A 1126 9.99 -4.41 -34.80
CA LEU A 1126 8.65 -4.76 -35.32
C LEU A 1126 8.66 -5.84 -36.41
N THR A 1127 9.83 -6.15 -36.98
CA THR A 1127 9.97 -7.04 -38.14
C THR A 1127 10.99 -8.13 -37.90
N GLY A 1128 10.74 -9.35 -38.39
CA GLY A 1128 11.66 -10.49 -38.28
C GLY A 1128 11.59 -11.27 -36.97
N ASN A 1129 10.60 -10.99 -36.11
CA ASN A 1129 10.36 -11.67 -34.84
C ASN A 1129 9.28 -12.75 -34.98
N TRP A 1130 9.30 -13.72 -34.08
CA TRP A 1130 8.30 -14.79 -33.97
C TRP A 1130 8.22 -15.70 -35.21
N GLU A 1131 9.27 -15.70 -36.02
CA GLU A 1131 9.33 -16.42 -37.30
C GLU A 1131 10.05 -17.76 -37.21
N TRP A 1132 10.84 -18.04 -36.17
CA TRP A 1132 11.61 -19.29 -36.11
C TRP A 1132 10.71 -20.52 -36.00
N GLN A 1133 11.02 -21.57 -36.77
CA GLN A 1133 10.31 -22.85 -36.76
C GLN A 1133 11.29 -24.02 -36.59
N LEU A 1134 10.92 -24.98 -35.76
CA LEU A 1134 11.66 -26.21 -35.48
C LEU A 1134 11.87 -27.02 -36.77
N ASP A 1135 12.98 -27.75 -36.84
CA ASP A 1135 13.19 -28.82 -37.82
C ASP A 1135 13.30 -30.16 -37.08
N TRP A 1136 12.37 -31.07 -37.36
CA TRP A 1136 12.37 -32.42 -36.77
C TRP A 1136 13.60 -33.23 -37.16
N GLY A 1137 14.29 -32.90 -38.25
CA GLY A 1137 15.56 -33.52 -38.63
C GLY A 1137 16.68 -33.28 -37.62
N LEU A 1138 16.61 -32.20 -36.84
CA LEU A 1138 17.58 -31.87 -35.79
C LEU A 1138 17.29 -32.57 -34.46
N VAL A 1139 16.05 -33.03 -34.24
CA VAL A 1139 15.63 -33.72 -33.01
C VAL A 1139 15.94 -35.22 -33.13
N THR A 1140 17.22 -35.56 -32.98
CA THR A 1140 17.70 -36.95 -33.13
C THR A 1140 17.40 -37.81 -31.89
N GLY A 1141 17.49 -39.13 -32.05
CA GLY A 1141 17.43 -40.07 -30.92
C GLY A 1141 18.51 -39.81 -29.87
N ALA A 1142 19.69 -39.32 -30.27
CA ALA A 1142 20.77 -38.95 -29.37
C ALA A 1142 20.40 -37.74 -28.49
N VAL A 1143 19.74 -36.72 -29.05
CA VAL A 1143 19.24 -35.56 -28.28
C VAL A 1143 18.20 -36.01 -27.25
N THR A 1144 17.27 -36.88 -27.66
CA THR A 1144 16.23 -37.41 -26.76
C THR A 1144 16.85 -38.20 -25.61
N GLN A 1145 17.81 -39.08 -25.91
CA GLN A 1145 18.51 -39.90 -24.92
C GLN A 1145 19.36 -39.04 -23.97
N TRP A 1146 20.07 -38.04 -24.49
CA TRP A 1146 20.88 -37.12 -23.69
C TRP A 1146 20.05 -36.36 -22.66
N LEU A 1147 18.94 -35.75 -23.08
CA LEU A 1147 18.03 -35.04 -22.17
C LEU A 1147 17.43 -35.98 -21.12
N GLY A 1148 17.04 -37.20 -21.51
CA GLY A 1148 16.49 -38.20 -20.58
C GLY A 1148 17.50 -38.64 -19.52
N GLN A 1149 18.75 -38.88 -19.92
CA GLN A 1149 19.85 -39.20 -19.00
C GLN A 1149 20.13 -38.05 -18.04
N LEU A 1150 20.12 -36.82 -18.54
CA LEU A 1150 20.37 -35.63 -17.73
C LEU A 1150 19.24 -35.39 -16.71
N ALA A 1151 17.98 -35.54 -17.12
CA ALA A 1151 16.82 -35.47 -16.23
C ALA A 1151 16.88 -36.56 -15.14
N ALA A 1152 17.34 -37.76 -15.49
CA ALA A 1152 17.54 -38.85 -14.53
C ALA A 1152 18.62 -38.52 -13.50
N ALA A 1153 19.81 -38.14 -13.97
CA ALA A 1153 20.97 -37.88 -13.14
C ALA A 1153 20.75 -36.70 -12.16
N SER A 1154 19.89 -35.75 -12.53
CA SER A 1154 19.57 -34.56 -11.72
C SER A 1154 18.34 -34.72 -10.81
N GLY A 1155 17.70 -35.90 -10.79
CA GLY A 1155 16.49 -36.14 -10.00
C GLY A 1155 15.31 -35.28 -10.44
N ARG A 1156 15.17 -35.07 -11.76
CA ARG A 1156 14.09 -34.29 -12.40
C ARG A 1156 13.13 -35.15 -13.22
N LEU A 1157 13.38 -36.46 -13.31
CA LEU A 1157 12.45 -37.46 -13.83
C LEU A 1157 11.31 -37.70 -12.85
N GLU A 1158 10.07 -37.64 -13.31
CA GLU A 1158 8.95 -38.21 -12.55
C GLU A 1158 8.97 -39.74 -12.63
N GLY A 1159 8.79 -40.40 -11.49
CA GLY A 1159 8.23 -41.76 -11.50
C GLY A 1159 6.75 -41.72 -11.92
N PRO A 1160 6.20 -42.79 -12.52
CA PRO A 1160 4.79 -42.82 -12.91
C PRO A 1160 3.91 -42.49 -11.70
N ALA A 1161 3.07 -41.47 -11.83
CA ALA A 1161 2.19 -41.01 -10.76
C ALA A 1161 1.32 -42.16 -10.23
N MET A 1162 1.49 -42.53 -8.95
CA MET A 1162 0.54 -43.40 -8.27
C MET A 1162 -0.82 -42.68 -8.17
N GLY A 1163 -1.80 -43.22 -8.89
CA GLY A 1163 -3.24 -43.14 -8.68
C GLY A 1163 -3.79 -41.87 -8.03
N THR A 1164 -4.21 -40.90 -8.84
CA THR A 1164 -5.31 -40.01 -8.46
C THR A 1164 -6.53 -40.36 -9.30
N SER A 1165 -7.48 -41.09 -8.70
CA SER A 1165 -8.79 -41.32 -9.27
C SER A 1165 -9.53 -39.99 -9.40
N GLY A 1166 -9.54 -39.41 -10.60
CA GLY A 1166 -10.53 -38.41 -11.00
C GLY A 1166 -11.86 -39.10 -11.33
N PRO A 1167 -13.00 -38.38 -11.23
CA PRO A 1167 -14.30 -38.97 -11.51
C PRO A 1167 -14.36 -39.40 -12.98
N ASP A 1168 -14.83 -40.62 -13.19
CA ASP A 1168 -14.99 -41.28 -14.48
C ASP A 1168 -15.92 -40.44 -15.39
N LEU A 1169 -15.35 -39.71 -16.36
CA LEU A 1169 -16.07 -39.02 -17.42
C LEU A 1169 -16.39 -39.98 -18.58
N ARG A 1170 -16.95 -41.15 -18.25
CA ARG A 1170 -17.82 -41.91 -19.14
C ARG A 1170 -19.26 -41.73 -18.68
N ARG A 1171 -19.84 -40.57 -18.96
CA ARG A 1171 -21.29 -40.33 -19.10
C ARG A 1171 -21.57 -38.97 -19.73
#